data_AF-A0A8T1TXL6-F1
#
_entry.id   AF-A0A8T1TXL6-F1
#
_cell.length_a   1.000
_cell.length_b   1.000
_cell.length_c   1.000
_cell.angle_alpha   90.00
_cell.angle_beta   90.00
_cell.angle_gamma   90.00
#
_symmetry.space_group_name_H-M   'P 1'
#
loop_
_entity.id
_entity.type
_entity.pdbx_description
1 polymer ?
#
loop_
_entity_poly.entity_id
_entity_poly.type
_entity_poly.pdbx_seq_one_letter_code
_entity_poly.pdbx_strand_id
1 'polypeptide(L)'
;MWRDPNDALVAPSAPTLMRVRDSSTGMRILGKVHCLIQQLKFMQEHAMDDASAIKCACLKQRCQEVTNVFIAKMKWSYLGFVGSMAAAMLPTSSLVAASEPRCFPKDFMFGTATAAYQVEGAYNEGGRTPSIWDEFCREQPGMLCANVADDFYHRYPDDLNLMQDVGLQSLRFSVSWSRAMTWDPETRHMRPNPEGIAFYHALIDAMNVRGIVPILTIYHWDLPSALMHELTPKGWLSPEIVDHYVEYATIIFQEYGHKVDYWTTFNEPLAFVGYSYGTGMFAPGHKGSPTEAYTVSRNVLVAHAKAVQKFRELKTSRIVGNKARIGIVLVSAYFYPLDPNNALDVAAAKRALDFDFGWFLEPIVTGDYPAVMRERAGDRLPPFTEEESALLKGSYDILMMNHYYSKVVTDCGSESSVTPCSSLTAGWEADKGVDEDHMMPGTMQPRPDKFGNNYCGRYTGYPPGYLDMIRYLHSHDPTVDILLTENGWCGDEEVENWDQLRYYKAFLGQVYKAVVEEEIPVVGYTAWSFLDNYEWGSYGPRFGLYYVNFTEKTGSPDFEKPKSTDLKRIPRPAAKWFHKVATTKCLDGWDQLEIAADSSVARSAEHLGFSVAFIVFVAVALTAAVVTFKRRLGYQRLRQASSR
;
A
#
# COMPACT_ATOMS: atom_id res chain seq x y z
N MET A 1 1.08 58.49 -7.32
CA MET A 1 1.58 59.88 -7.16
C MET A 1 3.06 59.77 -6.81
N TRP A 2 3.92 60.09 -7.79
CA TRP A 2 5.39 60.29 -7.73
C TRP A 2 6.28 59.14 -7.23
N ARG A 3 6.92 58.40 -8.14
CA ARG A 3 8.21 58.66 -8.86
C ARG A 3 9.45 58.27 -8.05
N ASP A 4 10.01 57.13 -8.45
CA ASP A 4 11.45 56.85 -8.45
C ASP A 4 12.18 57.86 -9.39
N PRO A 5 13.42 58.28 -9.07
CA PRO A 5 14.51 57.88 -9.94
C PRO A 5 15.84 57.51 -9.23
N ASN A 6 16.42 56.41 -9.70
CA ASN A 6 17.84 56.04 -9.66
C ASN A 6 18.80 57.21 -9.96
N ASP A 7 19.93 57.29 -9.25
CA ASP A 7 21.18 56.73 -9.78
C ASP A 7 22.41 56.81 -8.84
N ALA A 8 23.27 55.80 -9.03
CA ALA A 8 24.73 55.80 -8.93
C ALA A 8 25.49 55.52 -7.60
N LEU A 9 25.90 54.24 -7.49
CA LEU A 9 27.28 53.74 -7.37
C LEU A 9 28.09 54.00 -6.07
N VAL A 10 28.45 52.92 -5.36
CA VAL A 10 29.80 52.30 -5.31
C VAL A 10 29.83 51.17 -4.25
N ALA A 11 30.11 49.95 -4.71
CA ALA A 11 30.72 48.82 -3.98
C ALA A 11 31.98 48.43 -4.81
N PRO A 12 32.99 47.65 -4.34
CA PRO A 12 32.92 46.62 -3.29
C PRO A 12 34.17 46.48 -2.37
N SER A 13 34.07 45.70 -1.29
CA SER A 13 35.23 44.97 -0.76
C SER A 13 34.82 43.69 -0.03
N ALA A 14 35.39 42.57 -0.47
CA ALA A 14 35.32 41.24 0.12
C ALA A 14 36.62 40.97 0.91
N PRO A 15 36.62 40.10 1.94
CA PRO A 15 37.85 39.51 2.47
C PRO A 15 38.05 38.07 1.97
N THR A 16 38.94 37.97 0.98
CA THR A 16 40.08 37.05 0.82
C THR A 16 40.08 35.69 1.56
N LEU A 17 40.09 34.64 0.73
CA LEU A 17 40.60 33.28 0.99
C LEU A 17 42.00 33.26 1.61
N MET A 18 42.20 32.45 2.65
CA MET A 18 43.53 31.99 3.07
C MET A 18 43.74 30.56 2.59
N ARG A 19 44.69 30.35 1.65
CA ARG A 19 45.19 29.02 1.25
C ARG A 19 46.60 28.79 1.81
N VAL A 20 46.71 27.66 2.54
CA VAL A 20 47.80 26.66 2.60
C VAL A 20 49.15 27.04 3.23
N ARG A 21 49.50 26.33 4.31
CA ARG A 21 50.81 25.69 4.48
C ARG A 21 50.67 24.26 5.05
N ASP A 22 50.74 23.32 4.13
CA ASP A 22 51.54 22.09 4.13
C ASP A 22 51.49 21.14 5.36
N SER A 23 50.78 20.02 5.18
CA SER A 23 50.72 18.84 6.06
C SER A 23 51.69 17.71 5.62
N SER A 24 52.80 18.06 4.94
CA SER A 24 53.79 17.07 4.46
C SER A 24 54.83 16.62 5.51
N THR A 25 54.78 17.07 6.76
CA THR A 25 55.77 16.68 7.78
C THR A 25 55.41 15.36 8.51
N GLY A 26 54.12 15.04 8.68
CA GLY A 26 53.67 13.82 9.37
C GLY A 26 53.82 12.54 8.54
N MET A 27 53.52 12.60 7.23
CA MET A 27 53.67 11.45 6.32
C MET A 27 55.14 11.13 5.99
N ARG A 28 56.06 12.11 6.07
CA ARG A 28 57.51 11.88 5.90
C ARG A 28 58.16 11.14 7.09
N ILE A 29 57.53 11.13 8.26
CA ILE A 29 58.03 10.43 9.46
C ILE A 29 57.52 8.98 9.47
N LEU A 30 56.24 8.75 9.14
CA LEU A 30 55.66 7.40 8.98
C LEU A 30 56.31 6.61 7.84
N GLY A 31 56.62 7.27 6.71
CA GLY A 31 57.36 6.65 5.60
C GLY A 31 58.81 6.26 5.96
N LYS A 32 59.47 7.03 6.84
CA LYS A 32 60.83 6.71 7.32
C LYS A 32 60.84 5.56 8.33
N VAL A 33 59.81 5.44 9.17
CA VAL A 33 59.65 4.31 10.11
C VAL A 33 59.33 3.01 9.36
N HIS A 34 58.51 3.06 8.31
CA HIS A 34 58.19 1.88 7.49
C HIS A 34 59.41 1.39 6.68
N CYS A 35 60.23 2.32 6.15
CA CYS A 35 61.49 2.00 5.47
C CYS A 35 62.54 1.37 6.40
N LEU A 36 62.62 1.84 7.66
CA LEU A 36 63.52 1.26 8.67
C LEU A 36 63.11 -0.16 9.09
N ILE A 37 61.81 -0.45 9.19
CA ILE A 37 61.28 -1.78 9.54
C ILE A 37 61.52 -2.78 8.40
N GLN A 38 61.42 -2.35 7.14
CA GLN A 38 61.75 -3.21 5.99
C GLN A 38 63.27 -3.48 5.87
N GLN A 39 64.12 -2.48 6.15
CA GLN A 39 65.57 -2.69 6.21
C GLN A 39 66.01 -3.60 7.36
N LEU A 40 65.32 -3.55 8.51
CA LEU A 40 65.58 -4.45 9.65
C LEU A 40 65.18 -5.91 9.36
N LYS A 41 64.10 -6.14 8.61
CA LYS A 41 63.72 -7.48 8.14
C LYS A 41 64.71 -8.04 7.12
N PHE A 42 65.18 -7.20 6.19
CA PHE A 42 66.17 -7.59 5.18
C PHE A 42 67.53 -8.00 5.78
N MET A 43 67.97 -7.32 6.86
CA MET A 43 69.22 -7.66 7.56
C MET A 43 69.11 -8.86 8.52
N GLN A 44 67.90 -9.35 8.82
CA GLN A 44 67.69 -10.55 9.65
C GLN A 44 67.77 -11.85 8.86
N GLU A 45 67.66 -11.79 7.53
CA GLU A 45 67.60 -12.95 6.63
C GLU A 45 68.95 -13.26 5.94
N HIS A 46 69.98 -12.43 6.10
CA HIS A 46 71.30 -12.62 5.48
C HIS A 46 72.43 -12.62 6.52
N ALA A 47 73.25 -13.67 6.51
CA ALA A 47 74.36 -13.87 7.46
C ALA A 47 75.45 -12.81 7.29
N MET A 48 75.82 -12.12 8.37
CA MET A 48 76.93 -11.17 8.40
C MET A 48 77.72 -11.23 9.72
N ASP A 49 79.05 -11.10 9.56
CA ASP A 49 80.13 -11.20 10.56
C ASP A 49 80.00 -10.32 11.83
N ASP A 50 80.77 -10.70 12.86
CA ASP A 50 80.80 -10.17 14.24
C ASP A 50 80.92 -8.63 14.37
N ALA A 51 81.46 -7.92 13.38
CA ALA A 51 81.48 -6.44 13.38
C ALA A 51 80.09 -5.80 13.19
N SER A 52 79.12 -6.57 12.67
CA SER A 52 77.75 -6.13 12.37
C SER A 52 76.79 -6.33 13.55
N ALA A 53 77.09 -7.29 14.44
CA ALA A 53 76.31 -7.55 15.65
C ALA A 53 76.42 -6.41 16.69
N ILE A 54 77.60 -5.78 16.79
CA ILE A 54 77.85 -4.66 17.73
C ILE A 54 77.07 -3.39 17.33
N LYS A 55 76.94 -3.11 16.03
CA LYS A 55 76.09 -2.00 15.54
C LYS A 55 74.60 -2.25 15.74
N CYS A 56 74.16 -3.50 15.68
CA CYS A 56 72.76 -3.87 15.93
C CYS A 56 72.38 -3.76 17.43
N ALA A 57 73.29 -4.12 18.33
CA ALA A 57 73.10 -3.94 19.78
C ALA A 57 72.96 -2.46 20.18
N CYS A 58 73.73 -1.57 19.53
CA CYS A 58 73.69 -0.12 19.80
C CYS A 58 72.40 0.57 19.27
N LEU A 59 71.81 0.08 18.17
CA LEU A 59 70.51 0.55 17.69
C LEU A 59 69.34 0.08 18.56
N LYS A 60 69.42 -1.15 19.12
CA LYS A 60 68.39 -1.71 20.01
C LYS A 60 68.28 -0.92 21.32
N GLN A 61 69.41 -0.46 21.85
CA GLN A 61 69.48 0.38 23.06
C GLN A 61 68.90 1.79 22.83
N ARG A 62 69.14 2.41 21.66
CA ARG A 62 68.56 3.72 21.31
C ARG A 62 67.06 3.69 21.00
N CYS A 63 66.52 2.60 20.46
CA CYS A 63 65.07 2.45 20.30
C CYS A 63 64.35 2.30 21.65
N GLN A 64 64.96 1.63 22.63
CA GLN A 64 64.39 1.41 23.96
C GLN A 64 64.37 2.69 24.81
N GLU A 65 65.36 3.58 24.66
CA GLU A 65 65.37 4.91 25.29
C GLU A 65 64.29 5.85 24.73
N VAL A 66 64.02 5.81 23.42
CA VAL A 66 62.96 6.65 22.79
C VAL A 66 61.55 6.18 23.18
N THR A 67 61.34 4.87 23.37
CA THR A 67 60.05 4.34 23.87
C THR A 67 59.79 4.71 25.33
N ASN A 68 60.81 4.72 26.18
CA ASN A 68 60.69 5.10 27.59
C ASN A 68 60.41 6.60 27.80
N VAL A 69 60.95 7.48 26.94
CA VAL A 69 60.66 8.93 26.97
C VAL A 69 59.24 9.25 26.48
N PHE A 70 58.70 8.47 25.53
CA PHE A 70 57.31 8.61 25.06
C PHE A 70 56.28 8.13 26.11
N ILE A 71 56.57 7.03 26.81
CA ILE A 71 55.73 6.50 27.91
C ILE A 71 55.76 7.42 29.14
N ALA A 72 56.89 8.09 29.43
CA ALA A 72 57.00 9.04 30.53
C ALA A 72 56.21 10.35 30.28
N LYS A 73 56.11 10.82 29.02
CA LYS A 73 55.28 11.99 28.66
C LYS A 73 53.78 11.70 28.58
N MET A 74 53.36 10.46 28.31
CA MET A 74 51.95 10.07 28.40
C MET A 74 51.44 9.91 29.85
N LYS A 75 52.34 9.64 30.83
CA LYS A 75 51.95 9.51 32.25
C LYS A 75 51.80 10.83 33.01
N TRP A 76 52.28 11.96 32.48
CA TRP A 76 52.14 13.28 33.12
C TRP A 76 50.93 14.11 32.67
N SER A 77 50.15 13.63 31.70
CA SER A 77 48.87 14.26 31.32
C SER A 77 47.63 13.52 31.87
N TYR A 78 47.82 12.48 32.69
CA TYR A 78 46.72 11.63 33.19
C TYR A 78 46.42 11.75 34.70
N LEU A 79 47.13 12.61 35.45
CA LEU A 79 46.88 12.82 36.90
C LEU A 79 46.43 14.23 37.30
N GLY A 80 46.22 15.14 36.34
CA GLY A 80 45.78 16.52 36.59
C GLY A 80 44.33 16.84 36.19
N PHE A 81 43.57 15.90 35.62
CA PHE A 81 42.24 16.17 35.06
C PHE A 81 41.07 15.44 35.79
N VAL A 82 41.35 14.72 36.87
CA VAL A 82 40.31 13.95 37.60
C VAL A 82 39.77 14.69 38.85
N GLY A 83 40.23 15.91 39.12
CA GLY A 83 39.90 16.66 40.36
C GLY A 83 38.76 17.69 40.29
N SER A 84 38.27 18.08 39.11
CA SER A 84 37.37 19.25 38.98
C SER A 84 36.08 19.03 38.19
N MET A 85 35.63 17.77 38.02
CA MET A 85 34.32 17.46 37.42
C MET A 85 33.35 16.75 38.38
N ALA A 86 33.50 16.94 39.70
CA ALA A 86 32.64 16.32 40.70
C ALA A 86 31.55 17.26 41.29
N ALA A 87 31.36 18.48 40.77
CA ALA A 87 30.41 19.44 41.34
C ALA A 87 29.47 20.15 40.33
N ALA A 88 29.34 19.66 39.10
CA ALA A 88 28.38 20.20 38.13
C ALA A 88 27.82 19.15 37.17
N MET A 89 27.57 17.94 37.67
CA MET A 89 26.74 16.94 36.99
C MET A 89 25.59 16.57 37.91
N LEU A 90 24.64 17.50 38.07
CA LEU A 90 23.26 17.06 38.19
C LEU A 90 22.97 16.28 36.90
N PRO A 91 22.49 15.04 36.97
CA PRO A 91 21.92 14.44 35.79
C PRO A 91 20.68 15.29 35.49
N THR A 92 20.77 16.21 34.54
CA THR A 92 19.63 16.44 33.67
C THR A 92 19.48 15.14 32.91
N SER A 93 18.86 14.16 33.56
CA SER A 93 18.02 13.22 32.84
C SER A 93 17.02 14.10 32.10
N SER A 94 17.41 14.52 30.91
CA SER A 94 16.46 14.67 29.83
C SER A 94 15.81 13.30 29.75
N LEU A 95 14.75 13.11 30.53
CA LEU A 95 13.63 12.31 30.08
C LEU A 95 13.32 12.94 28.73
N VAL A 96 13.94 12.41 27.67
CA VAL A 96 13.18 12.24 26.44
C VAL A 96 12.02 11.40 26.95
N ALA A 97 10.95 12.06 27.35
CA ALA A 97 9.68 11.39 27.55
C ALA A 97 9.54 10.63 26.23
N ALA A 98 9.68 9.31 26.28
CA ALA A 98 9.34 8.50 25.14
C ALA A 98 7.93 8.98 24.81
N SER A 99 7.78 9.61 23.64
CA SER A 99 6.46 10.06 23.19
C SER A 99 5.54 8.89 23.40
N GLU A 100 4.37 9.12 24.01
CA GLU A 100 3.42 8.03 24.22
C GLU A 100 3.27 7.24 22.91
N PRO A 101 3.31 5.91 22.97
CA PRO A 101 3.33 5.10 21.77
C PRO A 101 2.06 5.39 20.97
N ARG A 102 2.22 5.71 19.68
CA ARG A 102 1.08 6.02 18.82
C ARG A 102 0.30 4.75 18.53
N CYS A 103 -0.78 4.55 19.27
CA CYS A 103 -1.63 3.36 19.19
C CYS A 103 -3.09 3.71 18.93
N PHE A 104 -3.73 2.91 18.08
CA PHE A 104 -5.15 2.97 17.81
C PHE A 104 -5.97 2.36 18.96
N PRO A 105 -7.27 2.68 19.05
CA PRO A 105 -8.21 1.97 19.90
C PRO A 105 -8.15 0.45 19.69
N LYS A 106 -8.41 -0.31 20.75
CA LYS A 106 -8.28 -1.78 20.73
C LYS A 106 -9.21 -2.45 19.72
N ASP A 107 -10.38 -1.84 19.51
CA ASP A 107 -11.45 -2.26 18.61
C ASP A 107 -11.29 -1.74 17.17
N PHE A 108 -10.31 -0.87 16.90
CA PHE A 108 -10.04 -0.40 15.54
C PHE A 108 -9.63 -1.57 14.64
N MET A 109 -10.35 -1.78 13.53
CA MET A 109 -10.12 -2.90 12.62
C MET A 109 -9.03 -2.58 11.60
N PHE A 110 -8.05 -3.48 11.46
CA PHE A 110 -7.14 -3.49 10.31
C PHE A 110 -7.52 -4.65 9.40
N GLY A 111 -7.78 -4.36 8.14
CA GLY A 111 -8.15 -5.35 7.14
C GLY A 111 -7.55 -5.08 5.77
N THR A 112 -8.02 -5.85 4.81
CA THR A 112 -7.67 -5.75 3.39
C THR A 112 -8.90 -5.85 2.52
N ALA A 113 -8.80 -5.39 1.27
CA ALA A 113 -9.89 -5.41 0.30
C ALA A 113 -9.51 -6.19 -0.97
N THR A 114 -10.51 -6.81 -1.58
CA THR A 114 -10.46 -7.44 -2.91
C THR A 114 -11.78 -7.22 -3.67
N ALA A 115 -11.76 -7.46 -4.98
CA ALA A 115 -12.93 -7.44 -5.84
C ALA A 115 -13.05 -8.74 -6.62
N ALA A 116 -14.27 -9.24 -6.79
CA ALA A 116 -14.55 -10.56 -7.35
C ALA A 116 -13.86 -10.80 -8.69
N TYR A 117 -14.08 -9.94 -9.69
CA TYR A 117 -13.45 -10.10 -11.01
C TYR A 117 -11.92 -9.98 -10.97
N GLN A 118 -11.37 -9.24 -10.01
CA GLN A 118 -9.92 -9.03 -9.91
C GLN A 118 -9.16 -10.22 -9.32
N VAL A 119 -9.81 -11.06 -8.49
CA VAL A 119 -9.15 -12.12 -7.73
C VAL A 119 -9.72 -13.52 -7.97
N GLU A 120 -11.03 -13.67 -8.19
CA GLU A 120 -11.65 -15.00 -8.15
C GLU A 120 -11.15 -15.96 -9.22
N GLY A 121 -11.07 -15.49 -10.47
CA GLY A 121 -10.90 -16.39 -11.60
C GLY A 121 -12.07 -17.34 -11.75
N ALA A 122 -11.79 -18.59 -12.14
CA ALA A 122 -12.80 -19.65 -12.31
C ALA A 122 -14.01 -19.13 -13.13
N TYR A 123 -13.70 -18.43 -14.21
CA TYR A 123 -14.66 -17.55 -14.92
C TYR A 123 -15.86 -18.30 -15.51
N ASN A 124 -15.72 -19.60 -15.75
CA ASN A 124 -16.76 -20.48 -16.30
C ASN A 124 -17.06 -21.70 -15.41
N GLU A 125 -16.70 -21.65 -14.13
CA GLU A 125 -16.96 -22.73 -13.17
C GLU A 125 -18.21 -22.45 -12.32
N GLY A 126 -18.82 -23.52 -11.80
CA GLY A 126 -19.93 -23.43 -10.85
C GLY A 126 -21.18 -22.71 -11.39
N GLY A 127 -21.43 -22.81 -12.70
CA GLY A 127 -22.58 -22.15 -13.35
C GLY A 127 -22.43 -20.63 -13.54
N ARG A 128 -21.26 -20.04 -13.26
CA ARG A 128 -21.01 -18.62 -13.54
C ARG A 128 -21.23 -18.30 -15.02
N THR A 129 -21.93 -17.21 -15.27
CA THR A 129 -22.11 -16.63 -16.61
C THR A 129 -21.19 -15.43 -16.83
N PRO A 130 -20.93 -15.01 -18.09
CA PRO A 130 -20.09 -13.85 -18.38
C PRO A 130 -20.60 -12.56 -17.74
N SER A 131 -19.65 -11.74 -17.29
CA SER A 131 -19.83 -10.32 -16.98
C SER A 131 -19.33 -9.45 -18.15
N ILE A 132 -19.67 -8.16 -18.11
CA ILE A 132 -19.19 -7.18 -19.11
C ILE A 132 -17.67 -7.17 -19.25
N TRP A 133 -16.91 -7.48 -18.20
CA TRP A 133 -15.45 -7.52 -18.27
C TRP A 133 -14.91 -8.77 -18.96
N ASP A 134 -15.64 -9.89 -18.89
CA ASP A 134 -15.28 -11.10 -19.63
C ASP A 134 -15.40 -10.83 -21.15
N GLU A 135 -16.43 -10.11 -21.58
CA GLU A 135 -16.59 -9.71 -22.98
C GLU A 135 -15.55 -8.65 -23.38
N PHE A 136 -15.45 -7.58 -22.58
CA PHE A 136 -14.62 -6.43 -22.90
C PHE A 136 -13.14 -6.78 -23.06
N CYS A 137 -12.57 -7.62 -22.20
CA CYS A 137 -11.15 -8.01 -22.33
C CYS A 137 -10.85 -8.78 -23.64
N ARG A 138 -11.85 -9.44 -24.23
CA ARG A 138 -11.72 -10.17 -25.50
C ARG A 138 -11.94 -9.27 -26.71
N GLU A 139 -12.76 -8.24 -26.56
CA GLU A 139 -13.03 -7.26 -27.61
C GLU A 139 -11.93 -6.21 -27.74
N GLN A 140 -11.24 -5.87 -26.64
CA GLN A 140 -10.20 -4.85 -26.64
C GLN A 140 -8.81 -5.41 -27.03
N PRO A 141 -8.19 -4.93 -28.12
CA PRO A 141 -6.87 -5.39 -28.52
C PRO A 141 -5.81 -5.14 -27.44
N GLY A 142 -5.08 -6.20 -27.06
CA GLY A 142 -3.98 -6.12 -26.10
C GLY A 142 -4.40 -6.07 -24.63
N MET A 143 -5.69 -6.11 -24.32
CA MET A 143 -6.19 -6.21 -22.96
C MET A 143 -6.04 -7.66 -22.45
N LEU A 144 -5.57 -7.81 -21.20
CA LEU A 144 -5.51 -9.11 -20.54
C LEU A 144 -6.86 -9.45 -19.90
N CYS A 145 -7.14 -10.73 -19.71
CA CYS A 145 -8.37 -11.21 -19.07
C CYS A 145 -8.13 -11.74 -17.64
N ALA A 146 -9.17 -11.71 -16.81
CA ALA A 146 -9.15 -12.22 -15.44
C ALA A 146 -9.69 -13.65 -15.31
N ASN A 147 -9.48 -14.48 -16.34
CA ASN A 147 -10.03 -15.84 -16.37
C ASN A 147 -9.52 -16.71 -15.20
N VAL A 148 -8.26 -16.49 -14.81
CA VAL A 148 -7.58 -17.13 -13.67
C VAL A 148 -7.39 -16.15 -12.52
N ALA A 149 -7.01 -14.90 -12.80
CA ALA A 149 -6.68 -13.90 -11.78
C ALA A 149 -5.60 -14.41 -10.81
N ASP A 150 -5.81 -14.28 -9.49
CA ASP A 150 -4.96 -14.91 -8.48
C ASP A 150 -5.51 -16.28 -8.00
N ASP A 151 -6.60 -16.76 -8.61
CA ASP A 151 -7.27 -18.03 -8.32
C ASP A 151 -7.89 -18.10 -6.91
N PHE A 152 -8.36 -16.96 -6.39
CA PHE A 152 -8.99 -16.87 -5.06
C PHE A 152 -10.19 -17.80 -4.90
N TYR A 153 -10.96 -18.06 -5.97
CA TYR A 153 -12.12 -18.96 -5.92
C TYR A 153 -11.76 -20.34 -5.35
N HIS A 154 -10.58 -20.86 -5.70
CA HIS A 154 -10.09 -22.15 -5.19
C HIS A 154 -9.21 -22.02 -3.95
N ARG A 155 -8.53 -20.88 -3.78
CA ARG A 155 -7.43 -20.69 -2.81
C ARG A 155 -7.79 -19.85 -1.59
N TYR A 156 -9.02 -19.34 -1.52
CA TYR A 156 -9.45 -18.52 -0.38
C TYR A 156 -9.21 -19.16 0.99
N PRO A 157 -9.29 -20.49 1.22
CA PRO A 157 -9.02 -21.03 2.56
C PRO A 157 -7.57 -20.79 3.02
N ASP A 158 -6.61 -20.90 2.10
CA ASP A 158 -5.19 -20.64 2.37
C ASP A 158 -4.92 -19.14 2.48
N ASP A 159 -5.54 -18.34 1.62
CA ASP A 159 -5.41 -16.88 1.68
C ASP A 159 -5.98 -16.33 3.00
N LEU A 160 -7.09 -16.87 3.50
CA LEU A 160 -7.64 -16.53 4.83
C LEU A 160 -6.74 -16.98 5.99
N ASN A 161 -6.02 -18.10 5.85
CA ASN A 161 -5.03 -18.50 6.86
C ASN A 161 -3.88 -17.47 6.91
N LEU A 162 -3.39 -17.01 5.75
CA LEU A 162 -2.37 -15.96 5.69
C LEU A 162 -2.85 -14.65 6.31
N MET A 163 -4.11 -14.25 6.07
CA MET A 163 -4.69 -13.05 6.71
C MET A 163 -4.75 -13.20 8.24
N GLN A 164 -5.12 -14.37 8.74
CA GLN A 164 -5.14 -14.68 10.16
C GLN A 164 -3.73 -14.65 10.78
N ASP A 165 -2.72 -15.18 10.09
CA ASP A 165 -1.32 -15.16 10.53
C ASP A 165 -0.77 -13.72 10.62
N VAL A 166 -1.16 -12.87 9.67
CA VAL A 166 -0.88 -11.42 9.75
C VAL A 166 -1.66 -10.79 10.91
N GLY A 167 -2.79 -11.35 11.34
CA GLY A 167 -3.62 -10.80 12.41
C GLY A 167 -4.59 -9.73 11.94
N LEU A 168 -4.94 -9.74 10.65
CA LEU A 168 -5.98 -8.88 10.10
C LEU A 168 -7.35 -9.26 10.69
N GLN A 169 -8.14 -8.26 11.04
CA GLN A 169 -9.45 -8.44 11.67
C GLN A 169 -10.63 -8.37 10.71
N SER A 170 -10.43 -7.89 9.47
CA SER A 170 -11.50 -7.80 8.48
C SER A 170 -10.99 -8.08 7.07
N LEU A 171 -11.90 -8.56 6.22
CA LEU A 171 -11.71 -8.63 4.78
C LEU A 171 -12.95 -8.03 4.11
N ARG A 172 -12.70 -7.02 3.28
CA ARG A 172 -13.69 -6.52 2.34
C ARG A 172 -13.59 -7.27 1.02
N PHE A 173 -14.69 -7.83 0.57
CA PHE A 173 -14.77 -8.56 -0.69
C PHE A 173 -16.05 -8.17 -1.43
N SER A 174 -16.16 -8.51 -2.71
CA SER A 174 -17.41 -8.36 -3.46
C SER A 174 -18.00 -9.69 -3.88
N VAL A 175 -19.32 -9.70 -4.08
CA VAL A 175 -20.03 -10.82 -4.69
C VAL A 175 -20.10 -10.58 -6.19
N SER A 176 -19.72 -11.58 -6.99
CA SER A 176 -19.90 -11.50 -8.43
C SER A 176 -21.34 -11.78 -8.81
N TRP A 177 -22.02 -10.77 -9.36
CA TRP A 177 -23.43 -10.89 -9.74
C TRP A 177 -23.62 -12.01 -10.77
N SER A 178 -22.73 -12.13 -11.76
CA SER A 178 -22.83 -13.15 -12.81
C SER A 178 -22.46 -14.57 -12.33
N ARG A 179 -21.87 -14.69 -11.13
CA ARG A 179 -21.68 -15.97 -10.43
C ARG A 179 -22.86 -16.30 -9.54
N ALA A 180 -23.35 -15.33 -8.78
CA ALA A 180 -24.44 -15.51 -7.83
C ALA A 180 -25.80 -15.70 -8.53
N MET A 181 -25.96 -15.19 -9.75
CA MET A 181 -27.20 -15.27 -10.51
C MET A 181 -26.97 -15.51 -12.00
N THR A 182 -27.95 -16.13 -12.66
CA THR A 182 -27.99 -16.38 -14.11
C THR A 182 -29.28 -15.87 -14.74
N TRP A 183 -29.23 -15.42 -15.99
CA TRP A 183 -30.41 -14.96 -16.71
C TRP A 183 -31.40 -16.08 -17.06
N ASP A 184 -32.67 -15.83 -16.81
CA ASP A 184 -33.79 -16.67 -17.25
C ASP A 184 -34.54 -15.96 -18.39
N PRO A 185 -34.40 -16.43 -19.64
CA PRO A 185 -35.00 -15.77 -20.81
C PRO A 185 -36.53 -15.89 -20.85
N GLU A 186 -37.12 -16.87 -20.15
CA GLU A 186 -38.58 -17.05 -20.14
C GLU A 186 -39.24 -15.99 -19.27
N THR A 187 -38.65 -15.72 -18.09
CA THR A 187 -39.18 -14.72 -17.17
C THR A 187 -38.60 -13.34 -17.40
N ARG A 188 -37.47 -13.21 -18.11
CA ARG A 188 -36.70 -11.97 -18.25
C ARG A 188 -36.20 -11.42 -16.91
N HIS A 189 -35.83 -12.31 -15.99
CA HIS A 189 -35.23 -11.96 -14.70
C HIS A 189 -33.97 -12.78 -14.43
N MET A 190 -33.14 -12.30 -13.50
CA MET A 190 -32.04 -13.08 -12.98
C MET A 190 -32.57 -14.11 -11.97
N ARG A 191 -32.00 -15.33 -11.97
CA ARG A 191 -32.29 -16.39 -11.02
C ARG A 191 -31.06 -16.72 -10.18
N PRO A 192 -31.21 -17.06 -8.88
CA PRO A 192 -30.09 -17.53 -8.08
C PRO A 192 -29.39 -18.73 -8.71
N ASN A 193 -28.06 -18.70 -8.71
CA ASN A 193 -27.22 -19.85 -9.05
C ASN A 193 -26.78 -20.55 -7.75
N PRO A 194 -27.31 -21.75 -7.43
CA PRO A 194 -27.04 -22.41 -6.16
C PRO A 194 -25.56 -22.63 -5.86
N GLU A 195 -24.74 -22.95 -6.87
CA GLU A 195 -23.30 -23.17 -6.69
C GLU A 195 -22.55 -21.87 -6.38
N GLY A 196 -22.91 -20.78 -7.07
CA GLY A 196 -22.37 -19.45 -6.80
C GLY A 196 -22.74 -18.95 -5.40
N ILE A 197 -23.99 -19.15 -4.97
CA ILE A 197 -24.43 -18.80 -3.61
C ILE A 197 -23.69 -19.65 -2.55
N ALA A 198 -23.52 -20.94 -2.81
CA ALA A 198 -22.79 -21.83 -1.91
C ALA A 198 -21.31 -21.43 -1.73
N PHE A 199 -20.65 -20.94 -2.79
CA PHE A 199 -19.28 -20.43 -2.70
C PHE A 199 -19.14 -19.28 -1.69
N TYR A 200 -19.99 -18.26 -1.79
CA TYR A 200 -19.91 -17.12 -0.87
C TYR A 200 -20.34 -17.48 0.55
N HIS A 201 -21.29 -18.42 0.74
CA HIS A 201 -21.54 -18.99 2.06
C HIS A 201 -20.28 -19.61 2.67
N ALA A 202 -19.57 -20.45 1.91
CA ALA A 202 -18.37 -21.11 2.37
C ALA A 202 -17.24 -20.10 2.70
N LEU A 203 -17.07 -19.07 1.87
CA LEU A 203 -16.14 -17.97 2.12
C LEU A 203 -16.48 -17.23 3.43
N ILE A 204 -17.72 -16.77 3.58
CA ILE A 204 -18.17 -16.03 4.77
C ILE A 204 -18.05 -16.88 6.04
N ASP A 205 -18.43 -18.15 5.97
CA ASP A 205 -18.29 -19.08 7.10
C ASP A 205 -16.82 -19.29 7.48
N ALA A 206 -15.95 -19.44 6.48
CA ALA A 206 -14.51 -19.58 6.70
C ALA A 206 -13.88 -18.32 7.33
N MET A 207 -14.36 -17.13 6.95
CA MET A 207 -13.95 -15.85 7.55
C MET A 207 -14.40 -15.76 9.01
N ASN A 208 -15.69 -16.02 9.27
CA ASN A 208 -16.29 -15.92 10.60
C ASN A 208 -15.62 -16.91 11.59
N VAL A 209 -15.33 -18.14 11.18
CA VAL A 209 -14.63 -19.14 12.02
C VAL A 209 -13.21 -18.68 12.39
N ARG A 210 -12.57 -17.85 11.55
CA ARG A 210 -11.23 -17.29 11.79
C ARG A 210 -11.25 -15.98 12.56
N GLY A 211 -12.43 -15.43 12.86
CA GLY A 211 -12.57 -14.12 13.47
C GLY A 211 -12.25 -12.96 12.52
N ILE A 212 -12.32 -13.20 11.20
CA ILE A 212 -12.16 -12.17 10.17
C ILE A 212 -13.56 -11.64 9.85
N VAL A 213 -13.81 -10.37 10.15
CA VAL A 213 -15.09 -9.69 9.92
C VAL A 213 -15.32 -9.50 8.41
N PRO A 214 -16.43 -10.04 7.85
CA PRO A 214 -16.81 -9.79 6.47
C PRO A 214 -17.37 -8.38 6.26
N ILE A 215 -16.81 -7.68 5.27
CA ILE A 215 -17.35 -6.43 4.73
C ILE A 215 -17.77 -6.70 3.29
N LEU A 216 -19.07 -6.88 3.04
CA LEU A 216 -19.57 -7.38 1.76
C LEU A 216 -19.96 -6.24 0.83
N THR A 217 -19.38 -6.22 -0.37
CA THR A 217 -19.74 -5.32 -1.47
C THR A 217 -20.64 -6.05 -2.46
N ILE A 218 -21.86 -5.53 -2.68
CA ILE A 218 -22.87 -6.18 -3.53
C ILE A 218 -22.50 -6.05 -5.01
N TYR A 219 -22.05 -4.86 -5.43
CA TYR A 219 -21.65 -4.60 -6.82
C TYR A 219 -20.28 -3.94 -6.90
N HIS A 220 -19.38 -4.58 -7.64
CA HIS A 220 -18.03 -4.10 -7.91
C HIS A 220 -17.72 -4.23 -9.42
N TRP A 221 -18.50 -3.48 -10.20
CA TRP A 221 -18.28 -3.19 -11.63
C TRP A 221 -18.45 -4.38 -12.60
N ASP A 222 -18.89 -5.53 -12.12
CA ASP A 222 -18.97 -6.78 -12.87
C ASP A 222 -20.42 -7.14 -13.26
N LEU A 223 -21.10 -6.20 -13.93
CA LEU A 223 -22.47 -6.40 -14.43
C LEU A 223 -22.55 -7.69 -15.28
N PRO A 224 -23.55 -8.56 -15.06
CA PRO A 224 -23.80 -9.72 -15.92
C PRO A 224 -24.04 -9.27 -17.38
N SER A 225 -23.37 -9.92 -18.33
CA SER A 225 -23.51 -9.59 -19.75
C SER A 225 -24.94 -9.73 -20.26
N ALA A 226 -25.71 -10.67 -19.70
CA ALA A 226 -27.13 -10.79 -20.04
C ALA A 226 -27.92 -9.49 -19.75
N LEU A 227 -27.69 -8.82 -18.62
CA LEU A 227 -28.35 -7.55 -18.31
C LEU A 227 -27.83 -6.40 -19.20
N MET A 228 -26.59 -6.47 -19.67
CA MET A 228 -26.09 -5.53 -20.68
C MET A 228 -26.85 -5.66 -22.00
N HIS A 229 -27.15 -6.88 -22.45
CA HIS A 229 -27.70 -7.13 -23.80
C HIS A 229 -29.23 -7.22 -23.86
N GLU A 230 -29.89 -7.67 -22.79
CA GLU A 230 -31.33 -7.96 -22.79
C GLU A 230 -32.21 -6.76 -22.41
N LEU A 231 -31.62 -5.75 -21.76
CA LEU A 231 -32.29 -4.51 -21.39
C LEU A 231 -32.26 -3.48 -22.52
N THR A 232 -33.27 -2.62 -22.58
CA THR A 232 -33.32 -1.50 -23.53
C THR A 232 -33.75 -0.22 -22.81
N PRO A 233 -32.90 0.83 -22.73
CA PRO A 233 -31.48 0.91 -23.12
C PRO A 233 -30.57 -0.16 -22.46
N LYS A 234 -29.35 -0.32 -22.95
CA LYS A 234 -28.46 -1.40 -22.49
C LYS A 234 -27.93 -1.20 -21.06
N GLY A 235 -27.94 -2.26 -20.26
CA GLY A 235 -27.34 -2.28 -18.92
C GLY A 235 -27.77 -1.11 -18.03
N TRP A 236 -26.79 -0.42 -17.42
CA TRP A 236 -27.06 0.68 -16.49
C TRP A 236 -27.75 1.91 -17.10
N LEU A 237 -27.83 2.01 -18.42
CA LEU A 237 -28.59 3.09 -19.07
C LEU A 237 -30.10 2.86 -18.98
N SER A 238 -30.57 1.61 -18.80
CA SER A 238 -31.99 1.35 -18.60
C SER A 238 -32.40 1.59 -17.15
N PRO A 239 -33.53 2.27 -16.91
CA PRO A 239 -34.10 2.36 -15.57
C PRO A 239 -34.57 0.99 -15.02
N GLU A 240 -34.82 -0.01 -15.87
CA GLU A 240 -35.19 -1.38 -15.43
C GLU A 240 -34.06 -2.06 -14.65
N ILE A 241 -32.80 -1.64 -14.85
CA ILE A 241 -31.65 -2.18 -14.10
C ILE A 241 -31.80 -1.99 -12.59
N VAL A 242 -32.52 -0.94 -12.18
CA VAL A 242 -32.76 -0.62 -10.78
C VAL A 242 -33.48 -1.76 -10.09
N ASP A 243 -34.52 -2.30 -10.71
CA ASP A 243 -35.32 -3.36 -10.11
C ASP A 243 -34.56 -4.70 -10.12
N HIS A 244 -33.81 -5.00 -11.20
CA HIS A 244 -32.92 -6.16 -11.23
C HIS A 244 -31.83 -6.11 -10.14
N TYR A 245 -31.22 -4.94 -9.92
CA TYR A 245 -30.24 -4.76 -8.86
C TYR A 245 -30.87 -4.93 -7.48
N VAL A 246 -32.07 -4.39 -7.25
CA VAL A 246 -32.78 -4.52 -5.97
C VAL A 246 -33.18 -5.97 -5.70
N GLU A 247 -33.63 -6.72 -6.71
CA GLU A 247 -33.89 -8.16 -6.61
C GLU A 247 -32.62 -8.93 -6.23
N TYR A 248 -31.51 -8.66 -6.92
CA TYR A 248 -30.21 -9.24 -6.61
C TYR A 248 -29.77 -8.93 -5.17
N ALA A 249 -29.74 -7.65 -4.79
CA ALA A 249 -29.36 -7.22 -3.44
C ALA A 249 -30.25 -7.88 -2.37
N THR A 250 -31.57 -7.97 -2.62
CA THR A 250 -32.52 -8.61 -1.71
C THR A 250 -32.17 -10.08 -1.47
N ILE A 251 -31.83 -10.83 -2.53
CA ILE A 251 -31.41 -12.24 -2.41
C ILE A 251 -30.12 -12.33 -1.60
N ILE A 252 -29.11 -11.51 -1.91
CA ILE A 252 -27.84 -11.50 -1.17
C ILE A 252 -28.05 -11.16 0.32
N PHE A 253 -28.94 -10.21 0.64
CA PHE A 253 -29.33 -9.94 2.03
C PHE A 253 -30.03 -11.12 2.70
N GLN A 254 -30.88 -11.84 1.97
CA GLN A 254 -31.57 -13.02 2.52
C GLN A 254 -30.61 -14.17 2.80
N GLU A 255 -29.68 -14.44 1.88
CA GLU A 255 -28.70 -15.52 2.02
C GLU A 255 -27.69 -15.20 3.14
N TYR A 256 -27.10 -14.00 3.14
CA TYR A 256 -25.95 -13.71 4.02
C TYR A 256 -26.25 -12.74 5.17
N GLY A 257 -27.47 -12.20 5.27
CA GLY A 257 -27.90 -11.19 6.25
C GLY A 257 -27.63 -11.54 7.72
N HIS A 258 -27.63 -12.83 8.04
CA HIS A 258 -27.40 -13.34 9.38
C HIS A 258 -25.91 -13.58 9.70
N LYS A 259 -25.01 -13.43 8.72
CA LYS A 259 -23.57 -13.73 8.82
C LYS A 259 -22.66 -12.50 8.63
N VAL A 260 -23.21 -11.36 8.20
CA VAL A 260 -22.44 -10.17 7.79
C VAL A 260 -22.99 -8.91 8.45
N ASP A 261 -22.10 -8.14 9.06
CA ASP A 261 -22.45 -6.90 9.77
C ASP A 261 -22.12 -5.62 8.99
N TYR A 262 -21.30 -5.67 7.93
CA TYR A 262 -20.97 -4.50 7.12
C TYR A 262 -21.28 -4.74 5.64
N TRP A 263 -22.08 -3.84 5.07
CA TRP A 263 -22.62 -3.96 3.74
C TRP A 263 -22.33 -2.72 2.92
N THR A 264 -21.97 -2.92 1.65
CA THR A 264 -21.80 -1.83 0.69
C THR A 264 -22.59 -2.14 -0.57
N THR A 265 -23.41 -1.20 -1.02
CA THR A 265 -24.23 -1.40 -2.23
C THR A 265 -23.37 -1.38 -3.48
N PHE A 266 -22.55 -0.33 -3.63
CA PHE A 266 -21.72 -0.08 -4.80
C PHE A 266 -20.30 0.28 -4.34
N ASN A 267 -19.31 -0.26 -5.03
CA ASN A 267 -17.96 0.28 -5.03
C ASN A 267 -17.83 1.42 -6.03
N GLU A 268 -17.35 2.57 -5.57
CA GLU A 268 -16.86 3.69 -6.38
C GLU A 268 -17.73 4.01 -7.61
N PRO A 269 -18.98 4.48 -7.41
CA PRO A 269 -19.83 4.88 -8.52
C PRO A 269 -19.14 5.84 -9.51
N LEU A 270 -18.36 6.80 -9.01
CA LEU A 270 -17.59 7.73 -9.86
C LEU A 270 -16.71 6.97 -10.87
N ALA A 271 -15.95 5.98 -10.41
CA ALA A 271 -14.99 5.26 -11.26
C ALA A 271 -15.71 4.55 -12.41
N PHE A 272 -16.72 3.73 -12.12
CA PHE A 272 -17.38 2.98 -13.21
C PHE A 272 -18.35 3.86 -14.02
N VAL A 273 -18.99 4.88 -13.45
CA VAL A 273 -19.81 5.83 -14.22
C VAL A 273 -18.92 6.65 -15.16
N GLY A 274 -17.89 7.30 -14.62
CA GLY A 274 -17.01 8.19 -15.37
C GLY A 274 -16.15 7.46 -16.40
N TYR A 275 -15.52 6.34 -16.01
CA TYR A 275 -14.63 5.59 -16.92
C TYR A 275 -15.37 4.67 -17.88
N SER A 276 -16.56 4.17 -17.53
CA SER A 276 -17.27 3.24 -18.42
C SER A 276 -18.28 3.91 -19.35
N TYR A 277 -18.87 5.04 -18.92
CA TYR A 277 -19.89 5.78 -19.68
C TYR A 277 -19.51 7.22 -20.03
N GLY A 278 -18.36 7.71 -19.55
CA GLY A 278 -17.78 8.99 -19.95
C GLY A 278 -16.60 8.81 -20.91
N THR A 279 -15.48 8.28 -20.40
CA THR A 279 -14.22 8.16 -21.17
C THR A 279 -14.14 6.88 -22.02
N GLY A 280 -14.90 5.85 -21.65
CA GLY A 280 -14.88 4.52 -22.28
C GLY A 280 -13.61 3.73 -22.02
N MET A 281 -12.87 4.06 -20.97
CA MET A 281 -11.67 3.33 -20.55
C MET A 281 -12.01 1.96 -19.94
N PHE A 282 -13.15 1.84 -19.25
CA PHE A 282 -13.61 0.63 -18.58
C PHE A 282 -14.81 0.01 -19.29
N ALA A 283 -15.07 -1.27 -19.04
CA ALA A 283 -16.21 -1.99 -19.60
C ALA A 283 -17.54 -1.31 -19.20
N PRO A 284 -18.48 -1.03 -20.11
CA PRO A 284 -18.55 -1.51 -21.51
C PRO A 284 -17.90 -0.62 -22.58
N GLY A 285 -17.15 0.42 -22.22
CA GLY A 285 -16.39 1.24 -23.18
C GLY A 285 -17.21 2.33 -23.88
N HIS A 286 -18.28 2.80 -23.27
CA HIS A 286 -19.11 3.89 -23.80
C HIS A 286 -18.38 5.23 -23.65
N LYS A 287 -18.39 6.04 -24.72
CA LYS A 287 -17.70 7.34 -24.77
C LYS A 287 -18.37 8.34 -25.69
N GLY A 288 -18.13 9.62 -25.43
CA GLY A 288 -18.56 10.72 -26.30
C GLY A 288 -20.00 11.19 -26.11
N SER A 289 -20.74 10.61 -25.15
CA SER A 289 -22.06 11.09 -24.77
C SER A 289 -21.97 12.11 -23.63
N PRO A 290 -22.60 13.29 -23.75
CA PRO A 290 -22.64 14.27 -22.68
C PRO A 290 -23.66 13.92 -21.57
N THR A 291 -24.45 12.85 -21.71
CA THR A 291 -25.58 12.52 -20.82
C THR A 291 -25.54 11.10 -20.23
N GLU A 292 -24.80 10.16 -20.83
CA GLU A 292 -24.82 8.76 -20.37
C GLU A 292 -24.32 8.61 -18.93
N ALA A 293 -23.20 9.26 -18.58
CA ALA A 293 -22.67 9.24 -17.22
C ALA A 293 -23.71 9.74 -16.18
N TYR A 294 -24.45 10.80 -16.49
CA TYR A 294 -25.51 11.31 -15.62
C TYR A 294 -26.76 10.42 -15.56
N THR A 295 -27.09 9.77 -16.67
CA THR A 295 -28.21 8.80 -16.71
C THR A 295 -27.89 7.60 -15.84
N VAL A 296 -26.68 7.05 -15.97
CA VAL A 296 -26.21 5.91 -15.19
C VAL A 296 -26.10 6.28 -13.71
N SER A 297 -25.51 7.44 -13.36
CA SER A 297 -25.37 7.82 -11.96
C SER A 297 -26.72 7.96 -11.24
N ARG A 298 -27.74 8.51 -11.90
CA ARG A 298 -29.10 8.54 -11.37
C ARG A 298 -29.63 7.13 -11.09
N ASN A 299 -29.52 6.21 -12.04
CA ASN A 299 -30.00 4.84 -11.86
C ASN A 299 -29.26 4.14 -10.70
N VAL A 300 -27.95 4.34 -10.58
CA VAL A 300 -27.14 3.81 -9.47
C VAL A 300 -27.58 4.37 -8.13
N LEU A 301 -27.82 5.67 -8.03
CA LEU A 301 -28.28 6.33 -6.79
C LEU A 301 -29.68 5.83 -6.37
N VAL A 302 -30.61 5.72 -7.32
CA VAL A 302 -31.96 5.19 -7.03
C VAL A 302 -31.89 3.71 -6.63
N ALA A 303 -31.07 2.90 -7.31
CA ALA A 303 -30.83 1.50 -6.97
C ALA A 303 -30.22 1.35 -5.57
N HIS A 304 -29.26 2.20 -5.20
CA HIS A 304 -28.71 2.27 -3.84
C HIS A 304 -29.79 2.53 -2.80
N ALA A 305 -30.58 3.61 -2.98
CA ALA A 305 -31.61 4.00 -2.01
C ALA A 305 -32.68 2.91 -1.83
N LYS A 306 -33.15 2.29 -2.93
CA LYS A 306 -34.10 1.17 -2.86
C LYS A 306 -33.50 -0.09 -2.20
N ALA A 307 -32.22 -0.41 -2.46
CA ALA A 307 -31.56 -1.53 -1.79
C ALA A 307 -31.40 -1.29 -0.28
N VAL A 308 -31.09 -0.06 0.14
CA VAL A 308 -31.02 0.31 1.56
C VAL A 308 -32.40 0.22 2.22
N GLN A 309 -33.46 0.63 1.53
CA GLN A 309 -34.83 0.42 2.01
C GLN A 309 -35.12 -1.08 2.24
N LYS A 310 -34.79 -1.95 1.28
CA LYS A 310 -34.95 -3.40 1.43
C LYS A 310 -34.10 -3.98 2.56
N PHE A 311 -32.87 -3.52 2.71
CA PHE A 311 -32.00 -3.89 3.83
C PHE A 311 -32.66 -3.57 5.18
N ARG A 312 -33.25 -2.38 5.34
CA ARG A 312 -33.95 -1.96 6.57
C ARG A 312 -35.23 -2.77 6.84
N GLU A 313 -35.99 -3.12 5.81
CA GLU A 313 -37.14 -4.03 5.90
C GLU A 313 -36.73 -5.43 6.39
N LEU A 314 -35.65 -5.98 5.82
CA LEU A 314 -35.12 -7.30 6.18
C LEU A 314 -34.48 -7.31 7.57
N LYS A 315 -33.90 -6.18 8.01
CA LYS A 315 -33.41 -5.99 9.37
C LYS A 315 -34.56 -5.97 10.38
N THR A 316 -35.65 -5.28 10.07
CA THR A 316 -36.90 -5.30 10.87
C THR A 316 -37.48 -6.72 10.97
N SER A 317 -37.40 -7.47 9.87
CA SER A 317 -37.84 -8.88 9.79
C SER A 317 -36.83 -9.88 10.39
N ARG A 318 -35.70 -9.40 10.93
CA ARG A 318 -34.61 -10.19 11.55
C ARG A 318 -33.91 -11.19 10.62
N ILE A 319 -34.03 -11.01 9.31
CA ILE A 319 -33.25 -11.74 8.31
C ILE A 319 -31.83 -11.17 8.26
N VAL A 320 -31.75 -9.83 8.23
CA VAL A 320 -30.50 -9.09 8.42
C VAL A 320 -30.27 -8.85 9.92
N GLY A 321 -29.03 -9.04 10.37
CA GLY A 321 -28.67 -8.84 11.78
C GLY A 321 -28.92 -7.43 12.29
N ASN A 322 -29.34 -7.29 13.55
CA ASN A 322 -29.64 -5.97 14.16
C ASN A 322 -28.42 -5.03 14.24
N LYS A 323 -27.20 -5.59 14.23
CA LYS A 323 -25.95 -4.83 14.24
C LYS A 323 -25.48 -4.45 12.84
N ALA A 324 -26.09 -5.03 11.80
CA ALA A 324 -25.64 -4.83 10.44
C ALA A 324 -25.85 -3.38 10.00
N ARG A 325 -24.86 -2.82 9.30
CA ARG A 325 -24.83 -1.46 8.79
C ARG A 325 -24.58 -1.49 7.30
N ILE A 326 -25.26 -0.60 6.56
CA ILE A 326 -25.12 -0.49 5.12
C ILE A 326 -24.68 0.92 4.71
N GLY A 327 -23.86 1.01 3.67
CA GLY A 327 -23.47 2.27 3.06
C GLY A 327 -23.14 2.10 1.57
N ILE A 328 -22.54 3.13 1.01
CA ILE A 328 -21.97 3.15 -0.34
C ILE A 328 -20.50 3.56 -0.23
N VAL A 329 -19.63 2.94 -1.02
CA VAL A 329 -18.20 3.25 -1.01
C VAL A 329 -17.93 4.32 -2.06
N LEU A 330 -17.49 5.50 -1.63
CA LEU A 330 -17.20 6.62 -2.51
C LEU A 330 -15.69 6.81 -2.68
N VAL A 331 -15.24 7.28 -3.84
CA VAL A 331 -13.83 7.58 -4.12
C VAL A 331 -13.69 9.01 -4.61
N SER A 332 -12.64 9.68 -4.15
CA SER A 332 -12.19 10.93 -4.74
C SER A 332 -10.74 11.19 -4.35
N ALA A 333 -10.04 11.92 -5.22
CA ALA A 333 -8.90 12.70 -4.76
C ALA A 333 -9.36 13.77 -3.77
N TYR A 334 -8.43 14.24 -2.93
CA TYR A 334 -8.62 15.53 -2.29
C TYR A 334 -8.04 16.62 -3.21
N PHE A 335 -8.79 17.69 -3.42
CA PHE A 335 -8.42 18.76 -4.35
C PHE A 335 -8.01 20.02 -3.59
N TYR A 336 -6.77 20.47 -3.82
CA TYR A 336 -6.24 21.73 -3.32
C TYR A 336 -6.28 22.80 -4.43
N PRO A 337 -6.56 24.07 -4.11
CA PRO A 337 -6.44 25.15 -5.10
C PRO A 337 -4.97 25.38 -5.49
N LEU A 338 -4.73 25.69 -6.77
CA LEU A 338 -3.40 26.02 -7.27
C LEU A 338 -2.79 27.25 -6.58
N ASP A 339 -3.56 28.34 -6.47
CA ASP A 339 -3.29 29.43 -5.54
C ASP A 339 -4.45 29.56 -4.54
N PRO A 340 -4.22 29.31 -3.23
CA PRO A 340 -5.27 29.47 -2.22
C PRO A 340 -5.76 30.92 -2.04
N ASN A 341 -5.04 31.91 -2.58
CA ASN A 341 -5.47 33.31 -2.58
C ASN A 341 -6.26 33.69 -3.84
N ASN A 342 -6.33 32.81 -4.84
CA ASN A 342 -7.11 33.00 -6.06
C ASN A 342 -8.50 32.39 -5.88
N ALA A 343 -9.53 33.24 -5.90
CA ALA A 343 -10.91 32.80 -5.72
C ALA A 343 -11.39 31.80 -6.78
N LEU A 344 -10.85 31.85 -8.01
CA LEU A 344 -11.18 30.89 -9.07
C LEU A 344 -10.61 29.50 -8.77
N ASP A 345 -9.39 29.42 -8.24
CA ASP A 345 -8.77 28.14 -7.87
C ASP A 345 -9.46 27.51 -6.67
N VAL A 346 -9.84 28.33 -5.68
CA VAL A 346 -10.63 27.88 -4.52
C VAL A 346 -12.00 27.34 -4.97
N ALA A 347 -12.67 28.05 -5.88
CA ALA A 347 -13.94 27.59 -6.46
C ALA A 347 -13.76 26.32 -7.32
N ALA A 348 -12.65 26.20 -8.06
CA ALA A 348 -12.33 25.01 -8.85
C ALA A 348 -12.08 23.79 -7.95
N ALA A 349 -11.33 23.94 -6.86
CA ALA A 349 -11.09 22.88 -5.88
C ALA A 349 -12.38 22.37 -5.24
N LYS A 350 -13.27 23.28 -4.80
CA LYS A 350 -14.59 22.89 -4.29
C LYS A 350 -15.41 22.17 -5.36
N ARG A 351 -15.45 22.73 -6.58
CA ARG A 351 -16.21 22.14 -7.68
C ARG A 351 -15.70 20.75 -8.06
N ALA A 352 -14.40 20.51 -8.01
CA ALA A 352 -13.83 19.18 -8.24
C ALA A 352 -14.30 18.18 -7.17
N LEU A 353 -14.26 18.55 -5.88
CA LEU A 353 -14.83 17.72 -4.81
C LEU A 353 -16.33 17.46 -4.99
N ASP A 354 -17.10 18.47 -5.37
CA ASP A 354 -18.54 18.34 -5.60
C ASP A 354 -18.83 17.38 -6.77
N PHE A 355 -18.05 17.42 -7.86
CA PHE A 355 -18.26 16.55 -9.02
C PHE A 355 -17.72 15.12 -8.84
N ASP A 356 -16.66 14.92 -8.06
CA ASP A 356 -16.06 13.59 -7.87
C ASP A 356 -16.69 12.86 -6.67
N PHE A 357 -16.84 13.53 -5.54
CA PHE A 357 -17.36 12.93 -4.31
C PHE A 357 -18.79 13.36 -3.99
N GLY A 358 -19.07 14.68 -4.07
CA GLY A 358 -20.37 15.27 -3.79
C GLY A 358 -21.49 14.73 -4.68
N TRP A 359 -21.17 14.36 -5.92
CA TRP A 359 -22.11 13.80 -6.89
C TRP A 359 -22.89 12.60 -6.33
N PHE A 360 -22.24 11.79 -5.50
CA PHE A 360 -22.85 10.64 -4.87
C PHE A 360 -23.09 10.84 -3.36
N LEU A 361 -22.28 11.65 -2.67
CA LEU A 361 -22.45 11.94 -1.25
C LEU A 361 -23.66 12.86 -0.96
N GLU A 362 -23.79 13.98 -1.68
CA GLU A 362 -24.84 14.95 -1.37
C GLU A 362 -26.26 14.39 -1.58
N PRO A 363 -26.55 13.57 -2.62
CA PRO A 363 -27.86 12.95 -2.75
C PRO A 363 -28.22 12.07 -1.57
N ILE A 364 -27.29 11.25 -1.06
CA ILE A 364 -27.58 10.37 0.08
C ILE A 364 -27.69 11.12 1.40
N VAL A 365 -27.08 12.31 1.53
CA VAL A 365 -27.16 13.15 2.74
C VAL A 365 -28.38 14.08 2.72
N THR A 366 -28.64 14.73 1.59
CA THR A 366 -29.60 15.84 1.48
C THR A 366 -30.86 15.49 0.70
N GLY A 367 -30.77 14.52 -0.20
CA GLY A 367 -31.82 14.15 -1.16
C GLY A 367 -31.71 14.82 -2.53
N ASP A 368 -30.70 15.66 -2.79
CA ASP A 368 -30.45 16.28 -4.10
C ASP A 368 -28.96 16.35 -4.42
N TYR A 369 -28.62 16.62 -5.69
CA TYR A 369 -27.25 16.82 -6.15
C TYR A 369 -26.63 18.13 -5.65
N PRO A 370 -25.28 18.25 -5.68
CA PRO A 370 -24.63 19.54 -5.45
C PRO A 370 -25.16 20.63 -6.37
N ALA A 371 -25.43 21.81 -5.79
CA ALA A 371 -26.00 22.94 -6.52
C ALA A 371 -25.17 23.34 -7.75
N VAL A 372 -23.83 23.29 -7.63
CA VAL A 372 -22.92 23.60 -8.74
C VAL A 372 -23.02 22.60 -9.88
N MET A 373 -23.33 21.33 -9.59
CA MET A 373 -23.54 20.32 -10.63
C MET A 373 -24.82 20.62 -11.40
N ARG A 374 -25.91 20.94 -10.69
CA ARG A 374 -27.19 21.31 -11.32
C ARG A 374 -27.06 22.55 -12.20
N GLU A 375 -26.33 23.55 -11.74
CA GLU A 375 -26.06 24.78 -12.49
C GLU A 375 -25.31 24.49 -13.80
N ARG A 376 -24.25 23.67 -13.75
CA ARG A 376 -23.32 23.49 -14.88
C ARG A 376 -23.77 22.39 -15.85
N ALA A 377 -24.33 21.29 -15.34
CA ALA A 377 -24.82 20.21 -16.18
C ALA A 377 -26.18 20.57 -16.83
N GLY A 378 -27.02 21.33 -16.13
CA GLY A 378 -28.36 21.69 -16.58
C GLY A 378 -29.21 20.46 -16.87
N ASP A 379 -29.92 20.47 -18.01
CA ASP A 379 -30.83 19.39 -18.43
C ASP A 379 -30.13 18.04 -18.68
N ARG A 380 -28.79 18.02 -18.74
CA ARG A 380 -28.03 16.77 -18.88
C ARG A 380 -28.00 15.95 -17.59
N LEU A 381 -28.18 16.59 -16.43
CA LEU A 381 -28.27 15.94 -15.13
C LEU A 381 -29.74 15.69 -14.80
N PRO A 382 -30.25 14.45 -14.90
CA PRO A 382 -31.66 14.22 -14.72
C PRO A 382 -32.04 14.39 -13.24
N PRO A 383 -33.13 15.12 -12.94
CA PRO A 383 -33.53 15.38 -11.56
C PRO A 383 -34.06 14.11 -10.87
N PHE A 384 -34.05 14.14 -9.54
CA PHE A 384 -34.82 13.19 -8.74
C PHE A 384 -36.28 13.63 -8.64
N THR A 385 -37.17 12.65 -8.63
CA THR A 385 -38.55 12.85 -8.18
C THR A 385 -38.57 13.10 -6.66
N GLU A 386 -39.68 13.62 -6.14
CA GLU A 386 -39.84 13.81 -4.68
C GLU A 386 -39.71 12.48 -3.92
N GLU A 387 -40.23 11.39 -4.49
CA GLU A 387 -40.14 10.04 -3.92
C GLU A 387 -38.69 9.54 -3.88
N GLU A 388 -37.94 9.69 -4.97
CA GLU A 388 -36.52 9.30 -5.05
C GLU A 388 -35.66 10.15 -4.10
N SER A 389 -35.90 11.46 -4.04
CA SER A 389 -35.22 12.38 -3.14
C SER A 389 -35.43 11.97 -1.67
N ALA A 390 -36.67 11.63 -1.31
CA ALA A 390 -37.00 11.16 0.03
C ALA A 390 -36.36 9.81 0.37
N LEU A 391 -36.24 8.91 -0.61
CA LEU A 391 -35.56 7.62 -0.42
C LEU A 391 -34.06 7.76 -0.27
N LEU A 392 -33.44 8.66 -1.03
CA LEU A 392 -32.00 8.91 -1.00
C LEU A 392 -31.56 9.54 0.32
N LYS A 393 -32.31 10.50 0.84
CA LYS A 393 -31.94 11.21 2.06
C LYS A 393 -31.81 10.26 3.27
N GLY A 394 -30.59 10.18 3.81
CA GLY A 394 -30.25 9.30 4.93
C GLY A 394 -30.22 7.81 4.56
N SER A 395 -29.92 7.46 3.30
CA SER A 395 -29.80 6.08 2.82
C SER A 395 -28.47 5.40 3.19
N TYR A 396 -27.96 5.65 4.39
CA TYR A 396 -26.76 4.99 4.92
C TYR A 396 -26.85 4.85 6.44
N ASP A 397 -26.13 3.87 6.99
CA ASP A 397 -25.93 3.68 8.43
C ASP A 397 -24.45 3.87 8.83
N ILE A 398 -23.55 3.96 7.84
CA ILE A 398 -22.10 4.15 7.97
C ILE A 398 -21.56 4.82 6.69
N LEU A 399 -20.63 5.75 6.84
CA LEU A 399 -19.96 6.39 5.72
C LEU A 399 -18.72 5.59 5.33
N MET A 400 -18.52 5.36 4.03
CA MET A 400 -17.40 4.56 3.54
C MET A 400 -16.67 5.25 2.40
N MET A 401 -15.34 5.23 2.44
CA MET A 401 -14.56 5.85 1.37
C MET A 401 -13.27 5.13 1.02
N ASN A 402 -12.96 5.21 -0.26
CA ASN A 402 -11.68 4.89 -0.86
C ASN A 402 -10.92 6.18 -1.11
N HIS A 403 -9.63 6.19 -0.81
CA HIS A 403 -8.79 7.35 -1.07
C HIS A 403 -7.34 6.94 -1.27
N TYR A 404 -6.70 7.54 -2.26
CA TYR A 404 -5.38 7.11 -2.72
C TYR A 404 -4.41 8.28 -2.90
N TYR A 405 -4.89 9.40 -3.43
CA TYR A 405 -4.07 10.52 -3.87
C TYR A 405 -4.77 11.88 -3.70
N SER A 406 -4.04 12.95 -3.97
CA SER A 406 -4.55 14.31 -3.97
C SER A 406 -4.02 15.06 -5.18
N LYS A 407 -4.73 16.12 -5.56
CA LYS A 407 -4.41 16.95 -6.72
C LYS A 407 -4.39 18.42 -6.34
N VAL A 408 -3.63 19.18 -7.12
CA VAL A 408 -3.74 20.63 -7.15
C VAL A 408 -4.54 20.98 -8.39
N VAL A 409 -5.43 21.96 -8.30
CA VAL A 409 -6.32 22.28 -9.41
C VAL A 409 -6.51 23.78 -9.64
N THR A 410 -6.79 24.12 -10.89
CA THR A 410 -7.22 25.46 -11.32
C THR A 410 -8.42 25.33 -12.26
N ASP A 411 -9.09 26.43 -12.54
CA ASP A 411 -10.13 26.45 -13.58
C ASP A 411 -9.49 26.18 -14.95
N CYS A 412 -10.10 25.34 -15.79
CA CYS A 412 -9.51 25.01 -17.10
C CYS A 412 -9.38 26.23 -18.04
N GLY A 413 -10.12 27.32 -17.77
CA GLY A 413 -10.04 28.60 -18.48
C GLY A 413 -9.01 29.58 -17.88
N SER A 414 -8.32 29.21 -16.81
CA SER A 414 -7.26 30.00 -16.17
C SER A 414 -6.03 30.12 -17.07
N GLU A 415 -5.31 31.24 -16.99
CA GLU A 415 -4.00 31.40 -17.67
C GLU A 415 -2.93 30.43 -17.14
N SER A 416 -3.12 29.92 -15.91
CA SER A 416 -2.22 28.94 -15.29
C SER A 416 -2.56 27.48 -15.67
N SER A 417 -3.67 27.28 -16.37
CA SER A 417 -4.09 25.96 -16.84
C SER A 417 -3.14 25.42 -17.90
N VAL A 418 -2.73 24.16 -17.73
CA VAL A 418 -1.99 23.37 -18.73
C VAL A 418 -2.92 22.44 -19.52
N THR A 419 -4.17 22.30 -19.08
CA THR A 419 -5.19 21.46 -19.72
C THR A 419 -6.34 22.32 -20.26
N PRO A 420 -6.46 22.48 -21.58
CA PRO A 420 -7.49 23.34 -22.17
C PRO A 420 -8.89 22.74 -21.92
N CYS A 421 -9.89 23.58 -21.65
CA CYS A 421 -11.27 23.10 -21.44
C CYS A 421 -11.82 22.24 -22.59
N SER A 422 -11.34 22.47 -23.82
CA SER A 422 -11.76 21.71 -25.00
C SER A 422 -11.22 20.28 -25.06
N SER A 423 -10.21 19.92 -24.25
CA SER A 423 -9.70 18.55 -24.16
C SER A 423 -10.41 17.70 -23.10
N LEU A 424 -11.24 18.30 -22.25
CA LEU A 424 -12.01 17.57 -21.24
C LEU A 424 -13.09 16.72 -21.89
N THR A 425 -13.33 15.52 -21.35
CA THR A 425 -14.35 14.61 -21.90
C THR A 425 -15.73 15.25 -21.82
N ALA A 426 -16.51 15.11 -22.90
CA ALA A 426 -17.87 15.63 -22.95
C ALA A 426 -18.72 15.05 -21.79
N GLY A 427 -19.58 15.89 -21.22
CA GLY A 427 -20.36 15.53 -20.03
C GLY A 427 -19.64 15.96 -18.75
N TRP A 428 -19.53 15.04 -17.79
CA TRP A 428 -19.14 15.36 -16.41
C TRP A 428 -17.77 16.03 -16.27
N GLU A 429 -16.74 15.65 -17.05
CA GLU A 429 -15.42 16.31 -16.97
C GLU A 429 -15.46 17.74 -17.53
N ALA A 430 -16.08 17.94 -18.69
CA ALA A 430 -16.26 19.27 -19.27
C ALA A 430 -17.12 20.18 -18.38
N ASP A 431 -18.14 19.61 -17.73
CA ASP A 431 -19.00 20.33 -16.79
C ASP A 431 -18.27 20.65 -15.48
N LYS A 432 -17.43 19.74 -14.99
CA LYS A 432 -16.49 20.01 -13.91
C LYS A 432 -15.57 21.16 -14.30
N GLY A 433 -14.98 21.14 -15.50
CA GLY A 433 -14.24 22.29 -16.05
C GLY A 433 -13.03 22.68 -15.20
N VAL A 434 -12.23 21.69 -14.81
CA VAL A 434 -11.08 21.85 -13.91
C VAL A 434 -9.85 21.21 -14.56
N ASP A 435 -8.70 21.86 -14.41
CA ASP A 435 -7.39 21.27 -14.69
C ASP A 435 -6.88 20.52 -13.46
N GLU A 436 -6.64 19.22 -13.61
CA GLU A 436 -6.19 18.30 -12.55
C GLU A 436 -4.79 17.75 -12.77
N ASP A 437 -4.05 18.29 -13.74
CA ASP A 437 -2.71 17.81 -14.11
C ASP A 437 -1.59 18.43 -13.26
N HIS A 438 -1.95 19.20 -12.23
CA HIS A 438 -1.01 19.71 -11.23
C HIS A 438 -0.88 18.76 -10.03
N MET A 439 0.30 18.81 -9.38
CA MET A 439 0.63 17.96 -8.24
C MET A 439 1.06 18.80 -7.04
N MET A 440 0.67 18.35 -5.83
CA MET A 440 1.13 18.98 -4.59
C MET A 440 2.65 18.81 -4.43
N PRO A 441 3.38 19.84 -3.96
CA PRO A 441 4.76 19.68 -3.54
C PRO A 441 4.89 18.60 -2.46
N GLY A 442 5.85 17.67 -2.64
CA GLY A 442 6.05 16.55 -1.72
C GLY A 442 5.18 15.32 -2.00
N THR A 443 4.41 15.32 -3.10
CA THR A 443 3.69 14.12 -3.55
C THR A 443 4.69 12.99 -3.87
N MET A 444 4.43 11.81 -3.32
CA MET A 444 5.16 10.59 -3.62
C MET A 444 4.90 10.19 -5.07
N GLN A 445 5.99 9.95 -5.80
CA GLN A 445 5.95 9.54 -7.21
C GLN A 445 6.14 8.03 -7.34
N PRO A 446 5.43 7.38 -8.26
CA PRO A 446 5.68 6.00 -8.61
C PRO A 446 7.04 5.87 -9.31
N ARG A 447 7.61 4.66 -9.28
CA ARG A 447 8.83 4.33 -10.03
C ARG A 447 8.49 3.37 -11.18
N PRO A 448 9.14 3.50 -12.35
CA PRO A 448 9.07 2.47 -13.37
C PRO A 448 9.60 1.14 -12.84
N ASP A 449 9.09 0.04 -13.39
CA ASP A 449 9.59 -1.29 -13.04
C ASP A 449 11.05 -1.50 -13.52
N LYS A 450 11.65 -2.63 -13.13
CA LYS A 450 13.01 -3.03 -13.55
C LYS A 450 13.21 -3.14 -15.07
N PHE A 451 12.14 -3.19 -15.86
CA PHE A 451 12.15 -3.26 -17.31
C PHE A 451 11.88 -1.90 -17.97
N GLY A 452 11.64 -0.85 -17.18
CA GLY A 452 11.32 0.50 -17.64
C GLY A 452 9.85 0.72 -17.98
N ASN A 453 8.96 -0.22 -17.69
CA ASN A 453 7.52 -0.03 -17.88
C ASN A 453 6.96 0.86 -16.75
N ASN A 454 6.05 1.77 -17.12
CA ASN A 454 5.45 2.71 -16.18
C ASN A 454 3.97 2.39 -15.92
N TYR A 455 3.66 1.14 -15.55
CA TYR A 455 2.29 0.71 -15.24
C TYR A 455 1.67 1.54 -14.11
N CYS A 456 2.49 1.99 -13.16
CA CYS A 456 2.04 2.76 -12.02
C CYS A 456 2.11 4.28 -12.20
N GLY A 457 2.44 4.79 -13.39
CA GLY A 457 2.83 6.19 -13.60
C GLY A 457 1.82 7.26 -13.18
N ARG A 458 0.55 6.91 -13.01
CA ARG A 458 -0.53 7.81 -12.59
C ARG A 458 -0.85 7.70 -11.09
N TYR A 459 -0.35 6.68 -10.40
CA TYR A 459 -0.65 6.43 -8.99
C TYR A 459 0.36 7.17 -8.12
N THR A 460 -0.13 8.20 -7.45
CA THR A 460 0.68 9.12 -6.65
C THR A 460 0.18 9.12 -5.22
N GLY A 461 0.98 9.63 -4.28
CA GLY A 461 0.62 9.57 -2.86
C GLY A 461 0.87 10.88 -2.14
N TYR A 462 -0.19 11.52 -1.64
CA TYR A 462 -0.07 12.72 -0.83
C TYR A 462 -0.78 12.52 0.52
N PRO A 463 -0.06 12.04 1.55
CA PRO A 463 -0.68 11.65 2.82
C PRO A 463 -1.56 12.72 3.48
N PRO A 464 -1.17 14.02 3.55
CA PRO A 464 -2.01 15.03 4.22
C PRO A 464 -3.44 15.11 3.66
N GLY A 465 -3.62 14.89 2.36
CA GLY A 465 -4.94 14.91 1.75
C GLY A 465 -5.86 13.79 2.21
N TYR A 466 -5.32 12.70 2.77
CA TYR A 466 -6.15 11.66 3.36
C TYR A 466 -6.85 12.14 4.64
N LEU A 467 -6.12 12.87 5.50
CA LEU A 467 -6.73 13.48 6.70
C LEU A 467 -7.78 14.52 6.31
N ASP A 468 -7.47 15.35 5.32
CA ASP A 468 -8.41 16.37 4.84
C ASP A 468 -9.66 15.74 4.21
N MET A 469 -9.52 14.61 3.51
CA MET A 469 -10.65 13.84 2.99
C MET A 469 -11.49 13.20 4.11
N ILE A 470 -10.86 12.67 5.17
CA ILE A 470 -11.57 12.14 6.35
C ILE A 470 -12.40 13.24 7.02
N ARG A 471 -11.79 14.41 7.23
CA ARG A 471 -12.49 15.59 7.79
C ARG A 471 -13.64 16.05 6.90
N TYR A 472 -13.42 16.10 5.59
CA TYR A 472 -14.45 16.48 4.63
C TYR A 472 -15.65 15.52 4.72
N LEU A 473 -15.42 14.21 4.65
CA LEU A 473 -16.49 13.23 4.81
C LEU A 473 -17.22 13.38 6.16
N HIS A 474 -16.48 13.47 7.27
CA HIS A 474 -17.04 13.63 8.61
C HIS A 474 -17.91 14.90 8.75
N SER A 475 -17.53 15.99 8.07
CA SER A 475 -18.28 17.25 8.15
C SER A 475 -19.68 17.21 7.53
N HIS A 476 -19.99 16.20 6.70
CA HIS A 476 -21.31 16.04 6.09
C HIS A 476 -22.32 15.36 7.04
N ASP A 477 -21.85 14.43 7.86
CA ASP A 477 -22.61 13.86 8.96
C ASP A 477 -21.68 13.47 10.11
N PRO A 478 -21.51 14.34 11.12
CA PRO A 478 -20.60 14.08 12.24
C PRO A 478 -21.14 13.03 13.21
N THR A 479 -22.37 12.54 13.01
CA THR A 479 -23.02 11.58 13.91
C THR A 479 -22.81 10.12 13.49
N VAL A 480 -22.22 9.90 12.33
CA VAL A 480 -22.09 8.59 11.69
C VAL A 480 -20.64 8.14 11.64
N ASP A 481 -20.44 6.86 11.96
CA ASP A 481 -19.13 6.20 11.87
C ASP A 481 -18.59 6.19 10.43
N ILE A 482 -17.26 6.18 10.30
CA ILE A 482 -16.55 6.08 9.03
C ILE A 482 -15.80 4.75 8.94
N LEU A 483 -15.87 4.07 7.80
CA LEU A 483 -14.99 2.95 7.46
C LEU A 483 -14.12 3.32 6.25
N LEU A 484 -12.81 3.24 6.40
CA LEU A 484 -11.86 3.45 5.31
C LEU A 484 -11.72 2.14 4.53
N THR A 485 -12.27 2.10 3.33
CA THR A 485 -12.54 0.83 2.61
C THR A 485 -11.49 0.45 1.59
N GLU A 486 -10.72 1.42 1.08
CA GLU A 486 -9.52 1.17 0.29
C GLU A 486 -8.50 2.31 0.42
N ASN A 487 -7.24 1.93 0.54
CA ASN A 487 -6.07 2.79 0.44
C ASN A 487 -4.85 1.93 0.12
N GLY A 488 -4.05 2.31 -0.87
CA GLY A 488 -3.03 1.42 -1.40
C GLY A 488 -1.98 2.12 -2.25
N TRP A 489 -0.86 1.42 -2.47
CA TRP A 489 0.23 1.90 -3.30
C TRP A 489 0.46 0.95 -4.49
N CYS A 490 0.49 1.52 -5.68
CA CYS A 490 0.85 0.80 -6.89
C CYS A 490 2.37 0.57 -6.90
N GLY A 491 2.75 -0.66 -6.60
CA GLY A 491 4.10 -1.18 -6.77
C GLY A 491 4.33 -1.79 -8.14
N ASP A 492 5.56 -2.22 -8.33
CA ASP A 492 6.01 -2.99 -9.49
C ASP A 492 6.19 -4.47 -9.14
N GLU A 493 6.88 -5.21 -10.01
CA GLU A 493 7.22 -6.62 -9.82
C GLU A 493 8.24 -6.89 -8.69
N GLU A 494 8.70 -5.89 -7.94
CA GLU A 494 9.67 -6.10 -6.86
C GLU A 494 9.00 -6.55 -5.56
N VAL A 495 9.31 -7.75 -5.08
CA VAL A 495 8.82 -8.25 -3.78
C VAL A 495 9.24 -7.33 -2.63
N GLU A 496 10.47 -6.84 -2.64
CA GLU A 496 11.03 -5.93 -1.62
C GLU A 496 10.66 -4.47 -1.89
N ASN A 497 9.35 -4.18 -1.97
CA ASN A 497 8.84 -2.85 -2.25
C ASN A 497 8.76 -1.97 -0.99
N TRP A 498 9.83 -1.21 -0.76
CA TRP A 498 9.92 -0.27 0.37
C TRP A 498 9.08 1.00 0.21
N ASP A 499 8.69 1.37 -1.02
CA ASP A 499 7.83 2.54 -1.25
C ASP A 499 6.40 2.27 -0.80
N GLN A 500 5.90 1.05 -1.01
CA GLN A 500 4.62 0.61 -0.48
C GLN A 500 4.61 0.70 1.06
N LEU A 501 5.67 0.25 1.73
CA LEU A 501 5.78 0.39 3.18
C LEU A 501 5.83 1.87 3.62
N ARG A 502 6.59 2.71 2.91
CA ARG A 502 6.68 4.16 3.18
C ARG A 502 5.31 4.82 3.03
N TYR A 503 4.57 4.47 1.98
CA TYR A 503 3.22 4.97 1.73
C TYR A 503 2.29 4.61 2.89
N TYR A 504 2.20 3.32 3.25
CA TYR A 504 1.33 2.88 4.33
C TYR A 504 1.68 3.51 5.69
N LYS A 505 2.97 3.61 6.03
CA LYS A 505 3.42 4.30 7.25
C LYS A 505 2.97 5.77 7.28
N ALA A 506 3.04 6.46 6.13
CA ALA A 506 2.66 7.86 6.04
C ALA A 506 1.13 8.05 6.09
N PHE A 507 0.37 7.25 5.35
CA PHE A 507 -1.10 7.32 5.30
C PHE A 507 -1.74 6.88 6.62
N LEU A 508 -1.32 5.77 7.23
CA LEU A 508 -1.82 5.39 8.56
C LEU A 508 -1.41 6.36 9.66
N GLY A 509 -0.33 7.12 9.47
CA GLY A 509 -0.01 8.26 10.33
C GLY A 509 -1.08 9.35 10.30
N GLN A 510 -1.79 9.52 9.18
CA GLN A 510 -2.90 10.48 9.05
C GLN A 510 -4.20 9.92 9.59
N VAL A 511 -4.46 8.62 9.38
CA VAL A 511 -5.59 7.92 10.02
C VAL A 511 -5.46 7.96 11.54
N TYR A 512 -4.24 7.80 12.08
CA TYR A 512 -3.98 7.95 13.51
C TYR A 512 -4.39 9.34 14.02
N LYS A 513 -4.04 10.42 13.30
CA LYS A 513 -4.47 11.78 13.68
C LYS A 513 -5.99 11.90 13.70
N ALA A 514 -6.66 11.43 12.65
CA ALA A 514 -8.12 11.45 12.58
C ALA A 514 -8.76 10.72 13.77
N VAL A 515 -8.30 9.50 14.07
CA VAL A 515 -8.90 8.63 15.10
C VAL A 515 -8.55 9.08 16.52
N VAL A 516 -7.28 9.40 16.78
CA VAL A 516 -6.73 9.54 18.13
C VAL A 516 -6.53 10.99 18.54
N GLU A 517 -6.13 11.86 17.60
CA GLU A 517 -5.89 13.28 17.90
C GLU A 517 -7.15 14.13 17.69
N GLU A 518 -7.98 13.77 16.71
CA GLU A 518 -9.22 14.49 16.35
C GLU A 518 -10.51 13.76 16.73
N GLU A 519 -10.39 12.54 17.26
CA GLU A 519 -11.53 11.73 17.76
C GLU A 519 -12.65 11.53 16.72
N ILE A 520 -12.33 11.55 15.43
CA ILE A 520 -13.27 11.24 14.35
C ILE A 520 -13.62 9.73 14.45
N PRO A 521 -14.91 9.35 14.37
CA PRO A 521 -15.36 7.98 14.61
C PRO A 521 -15.05 7.02 13.44
N VAL A 522 -13.77 6.85 13.12
CA VAL A 522 -13.30 5.90 12.13
C VAL A 522 -13.13 4.53 12.79
N VAL A 523 -13.91 3.54 12.33
CA VAL A 523 -13.97 2.20 12.96
C VAL A 523 -12.95 1.22 12.40
N GLY A 524 -12.35 1.51 11.25
CA GLY A 524 -11.36 0.64 10.65
C GLY A 524 -10.71 1.17 9.39
N TYR A 525 -9.66 0.47 8.99
CA TYR A 525 -8.86 0.74 7.81
C TYR A 525 -8.62 -0.53 7.01
N THR A 526 -8.78 -0.42 5.69
CA THR A 526 -8.70 -1.52 4.75
C THR A 526 -7.65 -1.23 3.68
N ALA A 527 -6.58 -2.01 3.67
CA ALA A 527 -5.51 -1.87 2.67
C ALA A 527 -5.93 -2.47 1.31
N TRP A 528 -5.72 -1.70 0.24
CA TRP A 528 -5.80 -2.19 -1.13
C TRP A 528 -4.39 -2.58 -1.62
N SER A 529 -4.06 -3.86 -1.74
CA SER A 529 -4.90 -5.07 -1.59
C SER A 529 -4.17 -6.14 -0.77
N PHE A 530 -4.83 -7.25 -0.44
CA PHE A 530 -4.12 -8.36 0.23
C PHE A 530 -3.09 -9.01 -0.69
N LEU A 531 -3.52 -9.38 -1.90
CA LEU A 531 -2.70 -9.99 -2.94
C LEU A 531 -2.59 -9.08 -4.15
N ASP A 532 -1.49 -9.16 -4.88
CA ASP A 532 -1.45 -8.67 -6.25
C ASP A 532 -2.57 -9.33 -7.05
N ASN A 533 -3.27 -8.56 -7.88
CA ASN A 533 -4.48 -9.00 -8.56
C ASN A 533 -4.51 -8.49 -10.01
N TYR A 534 -5.61 -8.77 -10.72
CA TYR A 534 -5.88 -8.18 -12.03
C TYR A 534 -6.37 -6.74 -11.87
N GLU A 535 -5.59 -5.76 -12.34
CA GLU A 535 -5.91 -4.34 -12.26
C GLU A 535 -6.56 -3.86 -13.58
N TRP A 536 -7.84 -4.21 -13.75
CA TRP A 536 -8.76 -3.65 -14.76
C TRP A 536 -8.20 -3.57 -16.19
N GLY A 537 -7.59 -4.65 -16.66
CA GLY A 537 -7.02 -4.77 -18.01
C GLY A 537 -5.56 -5.24 -18.03
N SER A 538 -4.89 -5.24 -16.87
CA SER A 538 -3.47 -5.51 -16.74
C SER A 538 -3.12 -6.29 -15.47
N TYR A 539 -1.98 -6.99 -15.49
CA TYR A 539 -1.31 -7.56 -14.31
C TYR A 539 0.02 -6.84 -14.00
N GLY A 540 0.29 -5.74 -14.70
CA GLY A 540 1.49 -4.93 -14.52
C GLY A 540 1.48 -4.15 -13.20
N PRO A 541 0.43 -3.36 -12.90
CA PRO A 541 0.25 -2.72 -11.59
C PRO A 541 0.19 -3.75 -10.46
N ARG A 542 0.92 -3.53 -9.35
CA ARG A 542 0.97 -4.47 -8.21
C ARG A 542 0.62 -3.79 -6.88
N PHE A 543 -0.57 -4.06 -6.34
CA PHE A 543 -1.07 -3.44 -5.10
C PHE A 543 -0.94 -4.30 -3.84
N GLY A 544 -0.63 -5.59 -3.98
CA GLY A 544 -0.74 -6.55 -2.89
C GLY A 544 0.27 -6.32 -1.77
N LEU A 545 -0.17 -6.52 -0.53
CA LEU A 545 0.73 -6.79 0.60
C LEU A 545 1.52 -8.09 0.37
N TYR A 546 0.95 -9.03 -0.37
CA TYR A 546 1.61 -10.23 -0.88
C TYR A 546 1.77 -10.14 -2.39
N TYR A 547 3.00 -10.35 -2.84
CA TYR A 547 3.30 -10.56 -4.25
C TYR A 547 2.69 -11.88 -4.73
N VAL A 548 2.11 -11.86 -5.94
CA VAL A 548 1.63 -13.07 -6.63
C VAL A 548 2.49 -13.34 -7.86
N ASN A 549 3.08 -14.53 -7.92
CA ASN A 549 3.87 -14.98 -9.05
C ASN A 549 2.97 -15.41 -10.23
N PHE A 550 2.45 -14.42 -10.97
CA PHE A 550 1.69 -14.65 -12.20
C PHE A 550 2.57 -15.29 -13.27
N THR A 551 1.94 -16.13 -14.08
CA THR A 551 2.56 -16.74 -15.26
C THR A 551 2.22 -15.92 -16.51
N GLU A 552 2.99 -16.08 -17.59
CA GLU A 552 2.72 -15.45 -18.89
C GLU A 552 1.30 -15.71 -19.41
N LYS A 553 0.69 -16.83 -18.98
CA LYS A 553 -0.64 -17.25 -19.42
C LYS A 553 -1.76 -16.83 -18.47
N THR A 554 -1.46 -16.23 -17.32
CA THR A 554 -2.47 -15.85 -16.32
C THR A 554 -3.51 -14.88 -16.92
N GLY A 555 -3.04 -13.93 -17.73
CA GLY A 555 -3.90 -12.96 -18.40
C GLY A 555 -4.44 -13.38 -19.77
N SER A 556 -4.23 -14.63 -20.17
CA SER A 556 -4.62 -15.12 -21.49
C SER A 556 -6.15 -15.15 -21.66
N PRO A 557 -6.70 -14.75 -22.83
CA PRO A 557 -8.11 -14.95 -23.14
C PRO A 557 -8.48 -16.45 -23.23
N ASP A 558 -7.51 -17.29 -23.59
CA ASP A 558 -7.61 -18.74 -23.51
C ASP A 558 -7.36 -19.20 -22.06
N PHE A 559 -8.35 -19.88 -21.47
CA PHE A 559 -8.25 -20.37 -20.10
C PHE A 559 -7.24 -21.50 -19.98
N GLU A 560 -6.27 -21.32 -19.06
CA GLU A 560 -5.34 -22.36 -18.65
C GLU A 560 -5.39 -22.52 -17.13
N LYS A 561 -5.74 -23.72 -16.67
CA LYS A 561 -5.79 -24.02 -15.24
C LYS A 561 -4.39 -23.86 -14.62
N PRO A 562 -4.22 -22.99 -13.60
CA PRO A 562 -2.91 -22.80 -12.97
C PRO A 562 -2.45 -24.09 -12.28
N LYS A 563 -1.14 -24.34 -12.29
CA LYS A 563 -0.55 -25.44 -11.52
C LYS A 563 -0.57 -25.09 -10.03
N SER A 564 -0.46 -26.09 -9.17
CA SER A 564 -0.32 -25.87 -7.72
C SER A 564 0.91 -25.04 -7.35
N THR A 565 1.96 -25.09 -8.19
CA THR A 565 3.20 -24.30 -8.04
C THR A 565 3.09 -22.85 -8.55
N ASP A 566 2.07 -22.56 -9.36
CA ASP A 566 1.84 -21.22 -9.92
C ASP A 566 1.15 -20.34 -8.87
N LEU A 567 1.16 -19.01 -9.10
CA LEU A 567 0.45 -18.03 -8.28
C LEU A 567 0.86 -18.05 -6.80
N LYS A 568 2.14 -18.33 -6.52
CA LYS A 568 2.67 -18.34 -5.15
C LYS A 568 2.50 -16.95 -4.51
N ARG A 569 1.93 -16.92 -3.30
CA ARG A 569 1.83 -15.73 -2.44
C ARG A 569 3.14 -15.52 -1.67
N ILE A 570 3.76 -14.35 -1.79
CA ILE A 570 5.04 -14.02 -1.15
C ILE A 570 4.89 -12.71 -0.37
N PRO A 571 5.10 -12.68 0.96
CA PRO A 571 4.89 -11.46 1.75
C PRO A 571 5.90 -10.37 1.41
N ARG A 572 5.42 -9.16 1.14
CA ARG A 572 6.26 -7.96 0.98
C ARG A 572 6.60 -7.35 2.36
N PRO A 573 7.57 -6.41 2.46
CA PRO A 573 7.84 -5.70 3.71
C PRO A 573 6.60 -5.08 4.36
N ALA A 574 5.66 -4.56 3.55
CA ALA A 574 4.40 -4.03 4.03
C ALA A 574 3.55 -5.07 4.77
N ALA A 575 3.44 -6.31 4.27
CA ALA A 575 2.70 -7.38 4.97
C ALA A 575 3.26 -7.64 6.37
N LYS A 576 4.59 -7.69 6.51
CA LYS A 576 5.26 -7.91 7.80
C LYS A 576 5.00 -6.73 8.75
N TRP A 577 4.97 -5.51 8.23
CA TRP A 577 4.63 -4.32 9.02
C TRP A 577 3.15 -4.28 9.43
N PHE A 578 2.24 -4.67 8.54
CA PHE A 578 0.83 -4.83 8.89
C PHE A 578 0.63 -5.90 9.96
N HIS A 579 1.42 -6.98 9.97
CA HIS A 579 1.36 -7.96 11.06
C HIS A 579 1.61 -7.30 12.41
N LYS A 580 2.66 -6.48 12.49
CA LYS A 580 2.96 -5.69 13.69
C LYS A 580 1.82 -4.74 14.04
N VAL A 581 1.34 -3.95 13.09
CA VAL A 581 0.33 -2.90 13.38
C VAL A 581 -1.01 -3.53 13.77
N ALA A 582 -1.45 -4.57 13.07
CA ALA A 582 -2.71 -5.24 13.33
C ALA A 582 -2.74 -5.96 14.68
N THR A 583 -1.61 -6.54 15.12
CA THR A 583 -1.48 -7.26 16.40
C THR A 583 -1.22 -6.34 17.59
N THR A 584 -0.40 -5.29 17.42
CA THR A 584 -0.03 -4.37 18.51
C THR A 584 -0.96 -3.16 18.61
N LYS A 585 -1.70 -2.85 17.55
CA LYS A 585 -2.46 -1.60 17.34
C LYS A 585 -1.61 -0.34 17.35
N CYS A 586 -0.28 -0.45 17.35
CA CYS A 586 0.62 0.70 17.43
C CYS A 586 1.34 0.91 16.09
N LEU A 587 1.74 2.15 15.80
CA LEU A 587 2.55 2.51 14.62
C LEU A 587 4.06 2.41 14.90
N ASP A 588 4.51 2.77 16.09
CA ASP A 588 5.95 2.91 16.44
C ASP A 588 6.62 1.58 16.84
N GLY A 589 7.96 1.51 16.76
CA GLY A 589 8.73 0.34 17.20
C GLY A 589 8.97 -0.74 16.14
N TRP A 590 8.79 -0.41 14.85
CA TRP A 590 9.12 -1.32 13.74
C TRP A 590 10.61 -1.67 13.68
N ASP A 591 11.49 -0.68 13.76
CA ASP A 591 12.94 -0.86 13.62
C ASP A 591 13.51 -1.77 14.74
N GLN A 592 12.86 -1.80 15.91
CA GLN A 592 13.22 -2.67 17.02
C GLN A 592 12.90 -4.14 16.73
N LEU A 593 11.84 -4.41 15.94
CA LEU A 593 11.45 -5.76 15.52
C LEU A 593 12.35 -6.30 14.41
N GLU A 594 12.79 -5.44 13.48
CA GLU A 594 13.81 -5.81 12.49
C GLU A 594 15.14 -6.18 13.17
N ILE A 595 15.62 -5.35 14.11
CA ILE A 595 16.84 -5.64 14.87
C ILE A 595 16.69 -6.93 15.70
N ALA A 596 15.52 -7.16 16.31
CA ALA A 596 15.26 -8.38 17.06
C ALA A 596 15.26 -9.63 16.15
N ALA A 597 14.63 -9.54 14.97
CA ALA A 597 14.60 -10.61 13.97
C ALA A 597 16.01 -10.93 13.45
N ASP A 598 16.79 -9.93 13.06
CA ASP A 598 18.18 -10.11 12.61
C ASP A 598 19.07 -10.69 13.71
N SER A 599 18.89 -10.27 14.97
CA SER A 599 19.63 -10.83 16.10
C SER A 599 19.29 -12.29 16.42
N SER A 600 18.09 -12.74 16.04
CA SER A 600 17.65 -14.13 16.21
C SER A 600 18.23 -15.04 15.13
N VAL A 601 18.29 -14.54 13.88
CA VAL A 601 18.94 -15.21 12.76
C VAL A 601 20.45 -15.30 12.99
N ALA A 602 21.09 -14.22 13.46
CA ALA A 602 22.51 -14.22 13.82
C ALA A 602 22.83 -15.24 14.92
N ARG A 603 22.01 -15.32 15.98
CA ARG A 603 22.16 -16.32 17.05
C ARG A 603 22.00 -17.76 16.54
N SER A 604 21.08 -18.01 15.61
CA SER A 604 20.91 -19.33 15.00
C SER A 604 22.10 -19.74 14.14
N ALA A 605 22.70 -18.79 13.40
CA ALA A 605 23.89 -19.01 12.59
C ALA A 605 25.14 -19.26 13.46
N GLU A 606 25.28 -18.58 14.59
CA GLU A 606 26.36 -18.83 15.56
C GLU A 606 26.28 -20.24 16.17
N HIS A 607 25.08 -20.72 16.52
CA HIS A 607 24.88 -22.08 17.02
C HIS A 607 25.21 -23.17 15.98
N LEU A 608 24.91 -22.92 14.70
CA LEU A 608 25.29 -23.82 13.62
C LEU A 608 26.81 -23.81 13.38
N GLY A 609 27.44 -22.63 13.44
CA GLY A 609 28.90 -22.46 13.33
C GLY A 609 29.68 -23.15 14.43
N PHE A 610 29.21 -23.05 15.69
CA PHE A 610 29.80 -23.78 16.82
C PHE A 610 29.72 -25.31 16.64
N SER A 611 28.60 -25.80 16.10
CA SER A 611 28.39 -27.23 15.85
C SER A 611 29.34 -27.78 14.77
N VAL A 612 29.53 -27.03 13.67
CA VAL A 612 30.46 -27.40 12.59
C VAL A 612 31.92 -27.33 13.07
N ALA A 613 32.30 -26.27 13.80
CA ALA A 613 33.66 -26.12 14.34
C ALA A 613 34.01 -27.25 15.32
N PHE A 614 33.05 -27.67 16.16
CA PHE A 614 33.23 -28.79 17.09
C PHE A 614 33.44 -30.13 16.35
N ILE A 615 32.66 -30.39 15.29
CA ILE A 615 32.82 -31.61 14.46
C ILE A 615 34.20 -31.63 13.78
N VAL A 616 34.65 -30.50 13.23
CA VAL A 616 35.98 -30.38 12.61
C VAL A 616 37.08 -30.62 13.64
N PHE A 617 36.96 -30.05 14.85
CA PHE A 617 37.95 -30.22 15.90
C PHE A 617 38.08 -31.69 16.35
N VAL A 618 36.95 -32.39 16.51
CA VAL A 618 36.92 -33.82 16.84
C VAL A 618 37.56 -34.66 15.74
N ALA A 619 37.26 -34.36 14.47
CA ALA A 619 37.86 -35.06 13.33
C ALA A 619 39.38 -34.87 13.24
N VAL A 620 39.88 -33.65 13.48
CA VAL A 620 41.32 -33.35 13.50
C VAL A 620 42.00 -34.05 14.68
N ALA A 621 41.40 -34.05 15.87
CA ALA A 621 41.92 -34.72 17.05
C ALA A 621 42.01 -36.25 16.86
N LEU A 622 40.99 -36.87 16.27
CA LEU A 622 40.99 -38.30 15.93
C LEU A 622 42.07 -38.63 14.89
N THR A 623 42.23 -37.78 13.87
CA THR A 623 43.25 -37.97 12.84
C THR A 623 44.65 -37.87 13.44
N ALA A 624 44.89 -36.88 14.31
CA ALA A 624 46.14 -36.73 15.04
C ALA A 624 46.42 -37.94 15.95
N ALA A 625 45.42 -38.45 16.67
CA ALA A 625 45.57 -39.64 17.50
C ALA A 625 45.95 -40.88 16.68
N VAL A 626 45.30 -41.10 15.53
CA VAL A 626 45.62 -42.22 14.62
C VAL A 626 47.03 -42.10 14.04
N VAL A 627 47.46 -40.91 13.61
CA VAL A 627 48.82 -40.67 13.10
C VAL A 627 49.86 -40.92 14.19
N THR A 628 49.59 -40.47 15.43
CA THR A 628 50.50 -40.66 16.57
C THR A 628 50.59 -42.13 16.97
N PHE A 629 49.49 -42.87 16.92
CA PHE A 629 49.44 -44.30 17.20
C PHE A 629 50.17 -45.12 16.12
N LYS A 630 49.98 -44.79 14.83
CA LYS A 630 50.72 -45.41 13.72
C LYS A 630 52.23 -45.12 13.81
N ARG A 631 52.63 -43.90 14.18
CA ARG A 631 54.06 -43.58 14.45
C ARG A 631 54.62 -44.43 15.58
N ARG A 632 53.91 -44.57 16.72
CA ARG A 632 54.36 -45.42 17.84
C ARG A 632 54.52 -46.90 17.45
N LEU A 633 53.60 -47.44 16.65
CA LEU A 633 53.71 -48.82 16.13
C LEU A 633 54.88 -49.00 15.16
N GLY A 634 55.19 -47.99 14.34
CA GLY A 634 56.38 -47.97 13.49
C GLY A 634 57.69 -48.02 14.29
N TYR A 635 57.76 -47.29 15.41
CA TYR A 635 58.92 -47.32 16.31
C TYR A 635 59.08 -48.66 17.06
N GLN A 636 57.99 -49.37 17.35
CA GLN A 636 58.08 -50.71 17.97
C GLN A 636 58.58 -51.79 16.99
N ARG A 637 58.26 -51.69 15.68
CA ARG A 637 58.81 -52.62 14.67
C ARG A 637 60.30 -52.42 14.41
N LEU A 638 60.82 -51.20 14.52
CA LEU A 638 62.26 -50.92 14.36
C LEU A 638 63.11 -51.41 15.53
N ARG A 639 62.54 -51.52 16.76
CA ARG A 639 63.25 -52.10 17.92
C ARG A 639 63.33 -53.63 17.91
N GLN A 640 62.48 -54.33 17.15
CA GLN A 640 62.53 -55.80 17.01
C GLN A 640 63.41 -56.26 15.84
N ALA A 641 63.85 -55.36 14.96
CA ALA A 641 64.74 -55.69 13.84
C ALA A 641 66.25 -55.51 14.17
N SER A 642 66.61 -55.00 15.36
CA SER A 642 68.01 -54.85 15.81
C SER A 642 68.43 -55.90 16.85
N SER A 643 67.70 -57.01 16.97
CA SER A 643 68.00 -58.10 17.92
C SER A 643 67.93 -59.50 17.28
N ARG A 644 68.29 -59.62 15.99
CA ARG A 644 68.65 -60.89 15.35
C ARG A 644 69.82 -60.69 14.43
#